data_AF-A0A1H6U713-F1
#
_entry.id   AF-A0A1H6U713-F1
#
_cell.length_a   1.000
_cell.length_b   1.000
_cell.length_c   1.000
_cell.angle_alpha   90.00
_cell.angle_beta   90.00
_cell.angle_gamma   90.00
#
_symmetry.space_group_name_H-M   'P 1'
#
loop_
_entity.id
_entity.type
_entity.pdbx_description
1 polymer ?
#
loop_
_entity_poly.entity_id
_entity_poly.type
_entity_poly.pdbx_seq_one_letter_code
_entity_poly.pdbx_strand_id
1 'polypeptide(L)'
;MIRQVLNSARFVLEILLVVGLVALVYWWNPLNVFGGKPGIQSTANIVSEIREMGQLISAEYYGEVVASIDEAQMNLLEEPEIRAQAEITYEEIQLELEDLRNFQALSSENRLALSSGTENLSRRERKKMLIDGVGYKNVLEKLYFLGDWDQTSQRVLFDEVMAFAHLHFREGNESTVDRLSERQLRQTLVSWYNDLDVDWWDANQFATDYFANKLSSLSRSEARKKLAMIGRGTVKAGFDFKGLNESMYHYDEEMGELHFFGFAPQILNADINPWFIPEKGIPGFDILTYNGRVDFNDSKKVKRYAVQKLTVNARNAGIIQQAEQHGGETLRRLFSLLTGKEIKKVIFHHDQIIQLTQDITRDYYISYEEAVHFETAIQNELQTIDSLKNASEDRYNNRRLAENKENTLQQMIHTAQRYEFETEALPYHYYSTFWYRIASDSLVDRAEWLDIKSQSSSSFAPESRTVALWASEDSLLLPSQFGAGVVQLYRKDIPMGNFSASKLSVQAWQQLEKEARHFRNISFQGDSVAFESFLVDETLQDSLLRVPAPFKYSPKTWESWVKDGDRIQVIQRADSLQKLPKNPNMFWLVDPSEPGTLLQFSIPFTEITHPELFRADSLFADQQLVLKDWIVFRSAVNFQEELTLPRPEQLLSNRQVDQLQFFLEQLYQAHRDYHSRDFLTQTGDWFSQKWKNKSGILEKFQ
;
A
#
# COMPACT_ATOMS: atom_id res chain seq x y z
N MET A 1 -55.11 29.35 63.48
CA MET A 1 -54.55 29.95 62.26
C MET A 1 -53.05 29.67 62.08
N ILE A 2 -52.17 29.94 63.05
CA ILE A 2 -50.71 29.70 62.91
C ILE A 2 -50.34 28.24 62.54
N ARG A 3 -51.08 27.27 63.08
CA ARG A 3 -50.88 25.83 62.80
C ARG A 3 -51.27 25.40 61.37
N GLN A 4 -52.21 26.11 60.72
CA GLN A 4 -52.59 25.85 59.33
C GLN A 4 -51.58 26.44 58.34
N VAL A 5 -50.97 27.58 58.68
CA VAL A 5 -49.89 28.21 57.88
C VAL A 5 -48.61 27.37 57.94
N LEU A 6 -48.28 26.81 59.11
CA LEU A 6 -47.11 25.91 59.25
C LEU A 6 -47.27 24.60 58.47
N ASN A 7 -48.48 24.02 58.42
CA ASN A 7 -48.72 22.80 57.64
C ASN A 7 -48.71 23.05 56.12
N SER A 8 -49.12 24.23 55.66
CA SER A 8 -49.06 24.58 54.24
C SER A 8 -47.64 24.95 53.80
N ALA A 9 -46.82 25.55 54.68
CA ALA A 9 -45.41 25.81 54.38
C ALA A 9 -44.61 24.52 54.16
N ARG A 10 -44.86 23.47 54.95
CA ARG A 10 -44.23 22.16 54.76
C ARG A 10 -44.57 21.54 53.41
N PHE A 11 -45.84 21.61 53.01
CA PHE A 11 -46.30 21.11 51.72
C PHE A 11 -45.66 21.85 50.53
N VAL A 12 -45.55 23.18 50.61
CA VAL A 12 -44.89 23.99 49.57
C VAL A 12 -43.40 23.67 49.47
N LEU A 13 -42.73 23.43 50.61
CA LEU A 13 -41.31 23.09 50.64
C LEU A 13 -41.05 21.69 50.06
N GLU A 14 -41.92 20.71 50.36
CA GLU A 14 -41.88 19.38 49.75
C GLU A 14 -42.07 19.44 48.22
N ILE A 15 -43.00 20.26 47.73
CA ILE A 15 -43.18 20.49 46.28
C ILE A 15 -41.93 21.12 45.66
N LEU A 16 -41.37 22.16 46.27
CA LEU A 16 -40.17 22.83 45.77
C LEU A 16 -38.96 21.89 45.74
N LEU A 17 -38.84 20.99 46.71
CA LEU A 17 -37.75 20.01 46.77
C LEU A 17 -37.89 18.95 45.67
N VAL A 18 -39.12 18.47 45.41
CA VAL A 18 -39.38 17.55 44.28
C VAL A 18 -39.11 18.24 42.94
N VAL A 19 -39.56 19.47 42.75
CA VAL A 19 -39.27 20.25 41.53
C VAL A 19 -37.77 20.48 41.36
N GLY A 20 -37.06 20.82 42.45
CA GLY A 20 -35.61 20.98 42.47
C GLY A 20 -34.89 19.68 42.10
N LEU A 21 -35.31 18.54 42.64
CA LEU A 21 -34.75 17.23 42.32
C LEU A 21 -34.97 16.88 40.84
N VAL A 22 -36.17 17.11 40.30
CA VAL A 22 -36.48 16.89 38.89
C VAL A 22 -35.61 17.77 37.99
N ALA A 23 -35.43 19.05 38.34
CA ALA A 23 -34.55 19.96 37.60
C ALA A 23 -33.08 19.54 37.69
N LEU A 24 -32.62 19.04 38.83
CA LEU A 24 -31.24 18.60 39.04
C LEU A 24 -30.96 17.29 38.28
N VAL A 25 -31.90 16.35 38.25
CA VAL A 25 -31.82 15.12 37.42
C VAL A 25 -31.84 15.46 35.93
N TYR A 26 -32.67 16.42 35.52
CA TYR A 26 -32.72 16.90 34.14
C TYR A 26 -31.42 17.60 33.72
N TRP A 27 -30.83 18.42 34.61
CA TRP A 27 -29.58 19.13 34.35
C TRP A 27 -28.35 18.22 34.38
N TRP A 28 -28.31 17.25 35.30
CA TRP A 28 -27.19 16.31 35.43
C TRP A 28 -27.20 15.20 34.38
N ASN A 29 -28.40 14.82 33.89
CA ASN A 29 -28.63 13.80 32.83
C ASN A 29 -27.68 12.58 32.86
N PRO A 30 -27.47 11.91 34.02
CA PRO A 30 -26.45 10.88 34.20
C PRO A 30 -26.71 9.60 33.38
N LEU A 31 -27.89 9.48 32.77
CA LEU A 31 -28.34 8.30 32.01
C LEU A 31 -28.71 8.62 30.56
N ASN A 32 -28.48 9.84 30.07
CA ASN A 32 -28.89 10.28 28.72
C ASN A 32 -30.38 10.10 28.38
N VAL A 33 -31.25 9.99 29.39
CA VAL A 33 -32.70 9.76 29.22
C VAL A 33 -33.41 10.99 28.63
N PHE A 34 -32.85 12.18 28.80
CA PHE A 34 -33.43 13.43 28.34
C PHE A 34 -32.55 14.12 27.28
N GLY A 35 -32.73 13.74 26.00
CA GLY A 35 -32.49 14.67 24.89
C GLY A 35 -31.07 14.78 24.29
N GLY A 36 -30.26 13.71 24.30
CA GLY A 36 -29.25 13.56 23.25
C GLY A 36 -29.94 13.20 21.93
N LYS A 37 -29.50 13.73 20.77
CA LYS A 37 -29.96 13.19 19.47
C LYS A 37 -29.75 11.67 19.53
N PRO A 38 -30.77 10.83 19.29
CA PRO A 38 -30.62 9.38 19.41
C PRO A 38 -29.65 8.91 18.32
N GLY A 39 -28.40 8.65 18.71
CA GLY A 39 -27.46 7.93 17.87
C GLY A 39 -27.80 6.45 17.93
N ILE A 40 -27.76 5.77 16.78
CA ILE A 40 -27.80 4.31 16.78
C ILE A 40 -26.47 3.85 17.37
N GLN A 41 -26.49 3.27 18.57
CA GLN A 41 -25.34 2.49 19.02
C GLN A 41 -25.15 1.36 18.02
N SER A 42 -23.97 1.30 17.42
CA SER A 42 -23.59 0.24 16.49
C SER A 42 -23.65 -1.10 17.20
N THR A 43 -24.69 -1.88 16.92
CA THR A 43 -24.92 -3.19 17.51
C THR A 43 -25.33 -4.14 16.41
N ALA A 44 -24.65 -5.27 16.31
CA ALA A 44 -25.07 -6.35 15.45
C ALA A 44 -26.14 -7.19 16.18
N ASN A 45 -27.23 -7.45 15.47
CA ASN A 45 -28.45 -8.09 15.94
C ASN A 45 -28.64 -9.44 15.23
N ILE A 46 -29.37 -10.33 15.91
CA ILE A 46 -29.72 -11.65 15.42
C ILE A 46 -30.91 -11.52 14.46
N VAL A 47 -30.72 -11.88 13.19
CA VAL A 47 -31.81 -12.00 12.20
C VAL A 47 -31.58 -13.26 11.40
N SER A 48 -32.50 -14.22 11.50
CA SER A 48 -32.52 -15.42 10.67
C SER A 48 -33.60 -15.29 9.59
N GLU A 49 -33.20 -15.02 8.36
CA GLU A 49 -34.11 -14.95 7.20
C GLU A 49 -33.53 -15.77 6.04
N ILE A 50 -34.32 -16.71 5.50
CA ILE A 50 -33.96 -17.46 4.29
C ILE A 50 -34.65 -16.75 3.12
N ARG A 51 -33.87 -16.14 2.23
CA ARG A 51 -34.40 -15.56 0.98
C ARG A 51 -34.61 -16.67 -0.06
N GLU A 52 -35.58 -16.50 -0.95
CA GLU A 52 -35.97 -17.44 -2.02
C GLU A 52 -34.83 -17.89 -2.98
N MET A 53 -33.62 -17.31 -2.88
CA MET A 53 -32.45 -17.71 -3.67
C MET A 53 -31.25 -18.05 -2.80
N GLY A 54 -31.22 -19.26 -2.23
CA GLY A 54 -29.98 -19.91 -1.80
C GLY A 54 -29.09 -19.12 -0.84
N GLN A 55 -29.64 -18.22 -0.02
CA GLN A 55 -28.88 -17.43 0.96
C GLN A 55 -29.56 -17.51 2.33
N LEU A 56 -28.78 -17.78 3.37
CA LEU A 56 -29.19 -17.71 4.77
C LEU A 56 -28.57 -16.47 5.39
N ILE A 57 -29.39 -15.46 5.67
CA ILE A 57 -28.98 -14.30 6.46
C ILE A 57 -29.05 -14.71 7.93
N SER A 58 -27.95 -14.55 8.66
CA SER A 58 -27.82 -14.98 10.06
C SER A 58 -27.38 -13.88 11.01
N ALA A 59 -26.81 -12.78 10.51
CA ALA A 59 -26.50 -11.60 11.30
C ALA A 59 -26.83 -10.30 10.53
N GLU A 60 -27.23 -9.27 11.27
CA GLU A 60 -27.51 -7.94 10.72
C GLU A 60 -26.88 -6.87 11.60
N TYR A 61 -25.96 -6.08 11.05
CA TYR A 61 -25.35 -4.92 11.70
C TYR A 61 -26.12 -3.66 11.37
N TYR A 62 -26.42 -2.84 12.38
CA TYR A 62 -27.00 -1.51 12.21
C TYR A 62 -25.95 -0.46 12.57
N GLY A 63 -25.72 0.50 11.69
CA GLY A 63 -24.73 1.55 11.92
C GLY A 63 -25.09 2.88 11.26
N GLU A 64 -24.34 3.91 11.65
CA GLU A 64 -24.45 5.28 11.15
C GLU A 64 -23.10 5.72 10.58
N VAL A 65 -23.12 6.36 9.40
CA VAL A 65 -21.94 6.90 8.71
C VAL A 65 -22.23 8.28 8.17
N VAL A 66 -21.21 9.13 8.06
CA VAL A 66 -21.31 10.46 7.44
C VAL A 66 -20.55 10.45 6.11
N ALA A 67 -21.19 10.97 5.06
CA ALA A 67 -20.64 11.07 3.72
C ALA A 67 -21.09 12.38 3.05
N SER A 68 -20.20 13.04 2.30
CA SER A 68 -20.53 14.24 1.53
C SER A 68 -20.51 14.00 0.02
N ILE A 69 -21.18 14.89 -0.74
CA ILE A 69 -21.14 14.89 -2.20
C ILE A 69 -19.79 15.28 -2.72
N ASP A 70 -19.06 16.12 -1.99
CA ASP A 70 -17.69 16.47 -2.31
C ASP A 70 -16.83 15.19 -2.15
N GLU A 71 -16.93 14.49 -1.02
CA GLU A 71 -16.32 13.16 -0.81
C GLU A 71 -16.68 12.15 -1.91
N ALA A 72 -17.96 12.11 -2.33
CA ALA A 72 -18.45 11.14 -3.29
C ALA A 72 -18.20 11.51 -4.77
N GLN A 73 -18.02 12.80 -5.09
CA GLN A 73 -17.68 13.27 -6.45
C GLN A 73 -16.18 13.27 -6.67
N MET A 74 -15.42 13.58 -5.63
CA MET A 74 -13.98 13.38 -5.60
C MET A 74 -13.64 11.89 -5.52
N ASN A 75 -14.54 11.09 -4.94
CA ASN A 75 -14.26 9.71 -4.58
C ASN A 75 -12.96 9.69 -3.78
N LEU A 76 -12.91 10.40 -2.64
CA LEU A 76 -11.67 10.58 -1.85
C LEU A 76 -11.02 9.26 -1.42
N LEU A 77 -11.72 8.12 -1.55
CA LEU A 77 -11.13 6.79 -1.39
C LEU A 77 -10.16 6.42 -2.54
N GLU A 78 -10.31 7.02 -3.73
CA GLU A 78 -9.48 6.85 -4.94
C GLU A 78 -8.46 7.99 -5.11
N GLU A 79 -8.42 9.01 -4.25
CA GLU A 79 -7.33 10.00 -4.23
C GLU A 79 -5.93 9.35 -4.27
N PRO A 80 -5.68 8.27 -3.50
CA PRO A 80 -4.40 7.58 -3.57
C PRO A 80 -4.15 6.93 -4.95
N GLU A 81 -5.18 6.34 -5.57
CA GLU A 81 -5.11 5.71 -6.91
C GLU A 81 -4.86 6.75 -8.01
N ILE A 82 -5.55 7.89 -7.96
CA ILE A 82 -5.39 8.99 -8.94
C ILE A 82 -3.96 9.52 -8.94
N ARG A 83 -3.34 9.64 -7.75
CA ARG A 83 -1.95 10.06 -7.61
C ARG A 83 -1.01 9.06 -8.28
N ALA A 84 -1.15 7.78 -7.95
CA ALA A 84 -0.30 6.73 -8.51
C ALA A 84 -0.46 6.62 -10.04
N GLN A 85 -1.70 6.64 -10.54
CA GLN A 85 -1.99 6.55 -11.97
C GLN A 85 -1.43 7.74 -12.76
N ALA A 86 -1.48 8.94 -12.16
CA ALA A 86 -0.94 10.16 -12.75
C ALA A 86 0.59 10.14 -12.77
N GLU A 87 1.22 9.67 -11.69
CA GLU A 87 2.67 9.52 -11.60
C GLU A 87 3.20 8.51 -12.61
N ILE A 88 2.57 7.34 -12.73
CA ILE A 88 2.89 6.34 -13.78
C ILE A 88 2.77 6.97 -15.17
N THR A 89 1.71 7.74 -15.42
CA THR A 89 1.49 8.37 -16.73
C THR A 89 2.53 9.46 -17.01
N TYR A 90 2.90 10.24 -16.00
CA TYR A 90 3.98 11.22 -16.06
C TYR A 90 5.33 10.55 -16.38
N GLU A 91 5.71 9.50 -15.64
CA GLU A 91 6.97 8.77 -15.83
C GLU A 91 7.07 8.18 -17.24
N GLU A 92 5.98 7.64 -17.77
CA GLU A 92 5.93 7.07 -19.12
C GLU A 92 6.08 8.15 -20.20
N ILE A 93 5.43 9.31 -20.02
CA ILE A 93 5.63 10.46 -20.93
C ILE A 93 7.08 10.95 -20.86
N GLN A 94 7.66 11.01 -19.66
CA GLN A 94 9.05 11.41 -19.47
C GLN A 94 10.01 10.44 -20.15
N LEU A 95 9.81 9.13 -19.97
CA LEU A 95 10.61 8.08 -20.59
C LEU A 95 10.61 8.19 -22.12
N GLU A 96 9.44 8.41 -22.72
CA GLU A 96 9.29 8.59 -24.18
C GLU A 96 10.01 9.84 -24.70
N LEU A 97 9.98 10.93 -23.93
CA LEU A 97 10.70 12.16 -24.25
C LEU A 97 12.22 11.98 -24.09
N GLU A 98 12.65 11.19 -23.10
CA GLU A 98 14.05 10.81 -22.91
C GLU A 98 14.55 9.91 -24.05
N ASP A 99 13.76 8.93 -24.48
CA ASP A 99 14.07 8.09 -25.63
C ASP A 99 14.16 8.92 -26.92
N LEU A 100 13.26 9.90 -27.07
CA LEU A 100 13.37 10.88 -28.15
C LEU A 100 14.66 11.70 -28.06
N ARG A 101 15.08 12.12 -26.86
CA ARG A 101 16.33 12.86 -26.64
C ARG A 101 17.55 12.00 -26.98
N ASN A 102 17.57 10.76 -26.50
CA ASN A 102 18.61 9.77 -26.77
C ASN A 102 18.72 9.48 -28.27
N PHE A 103 17.59 9.28 -28.94
CA PHE A 103 17.54 9.10 -30.38
C PHE A 103 18.11 10.31 -31.14
N GLN A 104 17.81 11.54 -30.70
CA GLN A 104 18.32 12.76 -31.33
C GLN A 104 19.81 13.04 -31.06
N ALA A 105 20.35 12.52 -29.96
CA ALA A 105 21.78 12.59 -29.67
C ALA A 105 22.62 11.73 -30.63
N LEU A 106 22.02 10.74 -31.29
CA LEU A 106 22.69 9.94 -32.33
C LEU A 106 23.02 10.80 -33.56
N SER A 107 24.14 10.48 -34.23
CA SER A 107 24.51 11.10 -35.50
C SER A 107 23.42 10.88 -36.56
N SER A 108 23.29 11.80 -37.51
CA SER A 108 22.30 11.68 -38.59
C SER A 108 22.50 10.41 -39.42
N GLU A 109 23.75 9.95 -39.56
CA GLU A 109 24.08 8.70 -40.25
C GLU A 109 23.58 7.47 -39.49
N ASN A 110 23.79 7.42 -38.17
CA ASN A 110 23.30 6.33 -37.32
C ASN A 110 21.77 6.25 -37.31
N ARG A 111 21.09 7.40 -37.24
CA ARG A 111 19.61 7.47 -37.32
C ARG A 111 19.08 7.00 -38.67
N LEU A 112 19.77 7.35 -39.77
CA LEU A 112 19.40 6.88 -41.10
C LEU A 112 19.61 5.36 -41.24
N ALA A 113 20.67 4.82 -40.65
CA ALA A 113 20.96 3.38 -40.63
C ALA A 113 19.91 2.59 -39.83
N LEU A 114 19.47 3.09 -38.68
CA LEU A 114 18.39 2.47 -37.89
C LEU A 114 17.05 2.43 -38.66
N SER A 115 16.84 3.35 -39.62
CA SER A 115 15.63 3.41 -40.45
C SER A 115 15.64 2.49 -41.69
N SER A 116 16.67 1.65 -41.87
CA SER A 116 16.80 0.83 -43.08
C SER A 116 15.71 -0.24 -43.25
N GLY A 117 14.90 -0.49 -42.21
CA GLY A 117 13.71 -1.36 -42.26
C GLY A 117 12.38 -0.64 -42.58
N THR A 118 12.35 0.69 -42.60
CA THR A 118 11.14 1.50 -42.88
C THR A 118 11.13 2.00 -44.34
N GLU A 119 10.88 1.11 -45.30
CA GLU A 119 10.94 1.43 -46.74
C GLU A 119 9.85 2.41 -47.24
N ASN A 120 8.88 2.78 -46.39
CA ASN A 120 7.69 3.54 -46.79
C ASN A 120 7.76 5.07 -46.56
N LEU A 121 8.84 5.62 -45.99
CA LEU A 121 8.90 7.06 -45.70
C LEU A 121 9.35 7.88 -46.93
N SER A 122 8.59 8.92 -47.28
CA SER A 122 9.00 9.85 -48.33
C SER A 122 10.29 10.58 -47.95
N ARG A 123 11.05 11.08 -48.94
CA ARG A 123 12.29 11.84 -48.69
C ARG A 123 12.09 13.03 -47.73
N ARG A 124 10.90 13.65 -47.77
CA ARG A 124 10.53 14.78 -46.90
C ARG A 124 10.26 14.32 -45.47
N GLU A 125 9.53 13.22 -45.28
CA GLU A 125 9.25 12.65 -43.96
C GLU A 125 10.53 12.10 -43.32
N ARG A 126 11.37 11.43 -44.11
CA ARG A 126 12.67 10.94 -43.66
C ARG A 126 13.54 12.06 -43.13
N LYS A 127 13.58 13.20 -43.82
CA LYS A 127 14.25 14.41 -43.34
C LYS A 127 13.62 14.93 -42.04
N LYS A 128 12.30 15.06 -41.99
CA LYS A 128 11.55 15.58 -40.83
C LYS A 128 11.74 14.73 -39.57
N MET A 129 11.71 13.40 -39.68
CA MET A 129 11.80 12.48 -38.54
C MET A 129 13.24 12.22 -38.11
N LEU A 130 14.15 12.00 -39.06
CA LEU A 130 15.49 11.50 -38.75
C LEU A 130 16.57 12.58 -38.70
N ILE A 131 16.41 13.68 -39.45
CA ILE A 131 17.48 14.69 -39.63
C ILE A 131 17.15 15.98 -38.89
N ASP A 132 15.95 16.54 -39.10
CA ASP A 132 15.56 17.80 -38.47
C ASP A 132 15.50 17.62 -36.93
N GLY A 133 15.91 18.63 -36.16
CA GLY A 133 15.81 18.62 -34.69
C GLY A 133 14.37 18.54 -34.19
N VAL A 134 14.18 18.27 -32.89
CA VAL A 134 12.84 18.27 -32.27
C VAL A 134 12.31 19.68 -32.20
N GLY A 135 11.07 19.86 -32.63
CA GLY A 135 10.38 21.12 -32.53
C GLY A 135 8.88 20.93 -32.64
N TYR A 136 8.17 22.03 -32.48
CA TYR A 136 6.71 22.05 -32.39
C TYR A 136 6.00 21.35 -33.56
N LYS A 137 6.57 21.41 -34.77
CA LYS A 137 5.96 20.84 -35.99
C LYS A 137 6.22 19.34 -36.19
N ASN A 138 7.09 18.72 -35.40
CA ASN A 138 7.53 17.34 -35.60
C ASN A 138 7.64 16.49 -34.32
N VAL A 139 7.42 17.04 -33.13
CA VAL A 139 7.58 16.30 -31.85
C VAL A 139 6.68 15.06 -31.78
N LEU A 140 5.37 15.20 -32.01
CA LEU A 140 4.43 14.07 -31.95
C LEU A 140 4.77 13.02 -33.01
N GLU A 141 5.08 13.44 -34.23
CA GLU A 141 5.39 12.48 -35.28
C GLU A 141 6.69 11.72 -35.04
N LYS A 142 7.64 12.31 -34.32
CA LYS A 142 8.85 11.63 -33.86
C LYS A 142 8.56 10.67 -32.71
N LEU A 143 7.68 11.03 -31.78
CA LEU A 143 7.24 10.14 -30.69
C LEU A 143 6.49 8.92 -31.26
N TYR A 144 5.52 9.13 -32.15
CA TYR A 144 4.84 8.02 -32.85
C TYR A 144 5.77 7.16 -33.69
N PHE A 145 6.86 7.72 -34.22
CA PHE A 145 7.86 6.94 -34.97
C PHE A 145 8.67 5.99 -34.08
N LEU A 146 8.85 6.31 -32.79
CA LEU A 146 9.59 5.46 -31.85
C LEU A 146 8.76 4.28 -31.33
N GLY A 147 7.43 4.34 -31.45
CA GLY A 147 6.55 3.17 -31.42
C GLY A 147 5.66 3.02 -30.19
N ASP A 148 5.95 3.73 -29.10
CA ASP A 148 5.26 3.52 -27.82
C ASP A 148 4.26 4.64 -27.47
N TRP A 149 4.38 5.81 -28.13
CA TRP A 149 3.49 6.96 -27.90
C TRP A 149 1.99 6.69 -28.12
N ASP A 150 1.62 5.75 -29.00
CA ASP A 150 0.20 5.37 -29.18
C ASP A 150 -0.38 4.72 -27.91
N GLN A 151 0.43 3.93 -27.19
CA GLN A 151 0.04 3.34 -25.91
C GLN A 151 0.06 4.39 -24.81
N THR A 152 1.10 5.22 -24.75
CA THR A 152 1.25 6.28 -23.74
C THR A 152 0.12 7.30 -23.80
N SER A 153 -0.30 7.71 -25.01
CA SER A 153 -1.45 8.62 -25.20
C SER A 153 -2.82 8.02 -24.86
N GLN A 154 -2.90 6.70 -24.68
CA GLN A 154 -4.12 5.99 -24.27
C GLN A 154 -4.17 5.69 -22.76
N ARG A 155 -3.13 6.06 -22.00
CA ARG A 155 -3.09 5.83 -20.54
C ARG A 155 -4.17 6.64 -19.80
N VAL A 156 -4.60 6.09 -18.67
CA VAL A 156 -5.54 6.74 -17.76
C VAL A 156 -4.89 8.01 -17.21
N LEU A 157 -5.62 9.14 -17.20
CA LEU A 157 -5.14 10.47 -16.80
C LEU A 157 -4.15 11.16 -17.77
N PHE A 158 -3.92 10.65 -18.99
CA PHE A 158 -3.01 11.29 -19.95
C PHE A 158 -3.38 12.77 -20.24
N ASP A 159 -4.66 13.04 -20.51
CA ASP A 159 -5.14 14.39 -20.80
C ASP A 159 -4.90 15.33 -19.60
N GLU A 160 -5.15 14.85 -18.39
CA GLU A 160 -5.02 15.57 -17.14
C GLU A 160 -3.55 15.85 -16.77
N VAL A 161 -2.67 14.86 -16.93
CA VAL A 161 -1.22 15.02 -16.74
C VAL A 161 -0.68 16.03 -17.75
N MET A 162 -1.08 15.94 -19.02
CA MET A 162 -0.66 16.91 -20.03
C MET A 162 -1.20 18.30 -19.76
N ALA A 163 -2.44 18.44 -19.29
CA ALA A 163 -3.00 19.72 -18.88
C ALA A 163 -2.24 20.34 -17.70
N PHE A 164 -1.91 19.53 -16.69
CA PHE A 164 -1.08 19.95 -15.56
C PHE A 164 0.31 20.39 -16.01
N ALA A 165 0.97 19.62 -16.88
CA ALA A 165 2.24 20.00 -17.49
C ALA A 165 2.13 21.34 -18.25
N HIS A 166 1.04 21.55 -19.00
CA HIS A 166 0.84 22.80 -19.74
C HIS A 166 0.74 24.01 -18.82
N LEU A 167 0.07 23.88 -17.68
CA LEU A 167 -0.03 24.94 -16.67
C LEU A 167 1.33 25.23 -16.05
N HIS A 168 2.12 24.19 -15.77
CA HIS A 168 3.47 24.33 -15.25
C HIS A 168 4.40 25.09 -16.23
N PHE A 169 4.45 24.67 -17.49
CA PHE A 169 5.36 25.26 -18.49
C PHE A 169 4.92 26.62 -19.05
N ARG A 170 3.76 27.13 -18.64
CA ARG A 170 3.24 28.40 -19.13
C ARG A 170 3.19 29.40 -17.98
N GLU A 171 4.03 30.43 -18.04
CA GLU A 171 4.05 31.57 -17.09
C GLU A 171 2.80 32.48 -17.23
N GLY A 172 1.58 31.94 -17.11
CA GLY A 172 0.33 32.67 -17.29
C GLY A 172 -0.71 32.36 -16.22
N ASN A 173 -1.54 33.36 -15.88
CA ASN A 173 -2.64 33.26 -14.90
C ASN A 173 -3.83 32.36 -15.35
N GLU A 174 -3.63 31.40 -16.25
CA GLU A 174 -4.69 30.45 -16.57
C GLU A 174 -4.74 29.42 -15.44
N SER A 175 -5.88 29.34 -14.73
CA SER A 175 -6.01 28.49 -13.54
C SER A 175 -6.51 27.07 -13.85
N THR A 176 -7.01 26.80 -15.05
CA THR A 176 -7.73 25.55 -15.38
C THR A 176 -7.68 25.27 -16.89
N VAL A 177 -7.30 24.06 -17.31
CA VAL A 177 -7.37 23.61 -18.71
C VAL A 177 -7.91 22.18 -18.75
N ASP A 178 -9.13 21.98 -19.26
CA ASP A 178 -9.75 20.64 -19.30
C ASP A 178 -9.13 19.73 -20.37
N ARG A 179 -8.79 20.27 -21.54
CA ARG A 179 -8.14 19.53 -22.64
C ARG A 179 -7.25 20.43 -23.47
N LEU A 180 -6.05 19.94 -23.78
CA LEU A 180 -5.14 20.64 -24.69
C LEU A 180 -5.57 20.46 -26.14
N SER A 181 -5.58 21.55 -26.90
CA SER A 181 -5.55 21.44 -28.37
C SER A 181 -4.25 20.75 -28.80
N GLU A 182 -4.25 20.09 -29.97
CA GLU A 182 -3.03 19.46 -30.52
C GLU A 182 -1.85 20.46 -30.59
N ARG A 183 -2.16 21.74 -30.84
CA ARG A 183 -1.19 22.83 -30.76
C ARG A 183 -0.61 22.98 -29.35
N GLN A 184 -1.43 23.11 -28.33
CA GLN A 184 -0.94 23.24 -26.96
C GLN A 184 -0.18 21.99 -26.53
N LEU A 185 -0.68 20.80 -26.85
CA LEU A 185 -0.02 19.53 -26.59
C LEU A 185 1.40 19.51 -27.17
N ARG A 186 1.56 19.83 -28.45
CA ARG A 186 2.87 19.93 -29.12
C ARG A 186 3.78 20.97 -28.46
N GLN A 187 3.24 22.09 -28.02
CA GLN A 187 4.02 23.13 -27.34
C GLN A 187 4.48 22.68 -25.95
N THR A 188 3.60 22.05 -25.18
CA THR A 188 3.90 21.47 -23.86
C THR A 188 4.99 20.41 -24.00
N LEU A 189 4.85 19.46 -24.92
CA LEU A 189 5.84 18.41 -25.15
C LEU A 189 7.21 18.96 -25.56
N VAL A 190 7.26 20.02 -26.36
CA VAL A 190 8.55 20.65 -26.72
C VAL A 190 9.16 21.38 -25.52
N SER A 191 8.36 22.02 -24.70
CA SER A 191 8.85 22.71 -23.50
C SER A 191 9.41 21.69 -22.52
N TRP A 192 8.65 20.62 -22.25
CA TRP A 192 9.08 19.50 -21.43
C TRP A 192 10.33 18.80 -22.00
N TYR A 193 10.38 18.54 -23.31
CA TYR A 193 11.56 17.97 -23.97
C TYR A 193 12.85 18.80 -23.76
N ASN A 194 12.73 20.13 -23.74
CA ASN A 194 13.89 21.01 -23.54
C ASN A 194 14.34 21.04 -22.08
N ASP A 195 13.42 20.82 -21.14
CA ASP A 195 13.63 20.93 -19.69
C ASP A 195 13.52 19.57 -18.98
N LEU A 196 13.89 18.46 -19.65
CA LEU A 196 13.79 17.09 -19.12
C LEU A 196 14.58 16.84 -17.83
N ASP A 197 15.59 17.66 -17.54
CA ASP A 197 16.45 17.49 -16.37
C ASP A 197 15.89 18.20 -15.11
N VAL A 198 14.76 18.90 -15.22
CA VAL A 198 14.09 19.57 -14.09
C VAL A 198 12.98 18.67 -13.56
N ASP A 199 13.09 18.24 -12.31
CA ASP A 199 12.02 17.53 -11.63
C ASP A 199 10.96 18.54 -11.15
N TRP A 200 9.94 18.72 -11.97
CA TRP A 200 8.84 19.66 -11.71
C TRP A 200 7.56 18.97 -11.24
N TRP A 201 7.52 17.63 -11.26
CA TRP A 201 6.34 16.87 -10.92
C TRP A 201 6.15 16.78 -9.41
N ASP A 202 4.92 17.04 -8.96
CA ASP A 202 4.51 16.79 -7.59
C ASP A 202 3.13 16.13 -7.62
N ALA A 203 3.06 14.85 -7.25
CA ALA A 203 1.81 14.10 -7.24
C ALA A 203 0.78 14.66 -6.24
N ASN A 204 1.20 15.30 -5.14
CA ASN A 204 0.29 15.97 -4.21
C ASN A 204 -0.32 17.21 -4.87
N GLN A 205 0.53 18.03 -5.50
CA GLN A 205 0.09 19.22 -6.20
C GLN A 205 -0.80 18.86 -7.39
N PHE A 206 -0.44 17.82 -8.15
CA PHE A 206 -1.27 17.26 -9.21
C PHE A 206 -2.62 16.80 -8.67
N ALA A 207 -2.69 16.02 -7.57
CA ALA A 207 -3.98 15.58 -7.03
C ALA A 207 -4.81 16.74 -6.51
N THR A 208 -4.19 17.70 -5.83
CA THR A 208 -4.84 18.92 -5.36
C THR A 208 -5.42 19.69 -6.54
N ASP A 209 -4.63 19.89 -7.60
CA ASP A 209 -5.05 20.59 -8.80
C ASP A 209 -6.02 19.76 -9.64
N TYR A 210 -5.92 18.45 -9.65
CA TYR A 210 -6.85 17.53 -10.30
C TYR A 210 -8.21 17.63 -9.63
N PHE A 211 -8.29 17.57 -8.29
CA PHE A 211 -9.55 17.72 -7.57
C PHE A 211 -10.08 19.14 -7.61
N ALA A 212 -9.22 20.15 -7.55
CA ALA A 212 -9.60 21.54 -7.74
C ALA A 212 -10.13 21.79 -9.16
N ASN A 213 -9.47 21.25 -10.19
CA ASN A 213 -9.89 21.31 -11.58
C ASN A 213 -11.18 20.56 -11.78
N LYS A 214 -11.29 19.33 -11.28
CA LYS A 214 -12.50 18.50 -11.33
C LYS A 214 -13.68 19.18 -10.62
N LEU A 215 -13.44 19.86 -9.50
CA LEU A 215 -14.45 20.70 -8.84
C LEU A 215 -14.79 21.97 -9.63
N SER A 216 -13.82 22.57 -10.31
CA SER A 216 -14.01 23.82 -11.07
C SER A 216 -14.63 23.60 -12.45
N SER A 217 -14.42 22.42 -13.04
CA SER A 217 -14.99 21.97 -14.32
C SER A 217 -16.42 21.47 -14.15
N LEU A 218 -16.82 21.14 -12.92
CA LEU A 218 -18.24 21.06 -12.57
C LEU A 218 -18.91 22.38 -12.98
N SER A 219 -20.06 22.27 -13.64
CA SER A 219 -20.81 23.44 -14.03
C SER A 219 -21.05 24.35 -12.80
N ARG A 220 -21.17 25.67 -12.99
CA ARG A 220 -21.52 26.59 -11.88
C ARG A 220 -22.78 26.14 -11.11
N SER A 221 -23.64 25.34 -11.74
CA SER A 221 -24.79 24.72 -11.10
C SER A 221 -24.41 23.53 -10.21
N GLU A 222 -23.43 22.72 -10.59
CA GLU A 222 -22.92 21.55 -9.87
C GLU A 222 -21.94 21.90 -8.75
N ALA A 223 -20.99 22.80 -8.96
CA ALA A 223 -20.05 23.24 -7.90
C ALA A 223 -20.77 23.97 -6.75
N ARG A 224 -21.98 24.48 -6.98
CA ARG A 224 -22.85 25.06 -5.95
C ARG A 224 -23.63 24.01 -5.16
N LYS A 225 -23.65 22.75 -5.62
CA LYS A 225 -24.30 21.64 -4.92
C LYS A 225 -23.46 21.31 -3.70
N LYS A 226 -24.04 21.44 -2.51
CA LYS A 226 -23.49 20.91 -1.27
C LYS A 226 -24.51 19.95 -0.71
N LEU A 227 -24.11 18.71 -0.51
CA LEU A 227 -24.95 17.68 0.06
C LEU A 227 -24.08 16.87 1.01
N ALA A 228 -24.32 16.97 2.32
CA ALA A 228 -23.77 16.03 3.29
C ALA A 228 -24.89 15.19 3.88
N MET A 229 -24.67 13.88 3.92
CA MET A 229 -25.65 12.90 4.36
C MET A 229 -25.10 12.09 5.52
N ILE A 230 -25.94 11.89 6.52
CA ILE A 230 -25.82 10.80 7.47
C ILE A 230 -26.55 9.61 6.86
N GLY A 231 -25.82 8.55 6.50
CA GLY A 231 -26.37 7.27 6.10
C GLY A 231 -26.56 6.37 7.32
N ARG A 232 -27.79 5.96 7.60
CA ARG A 232 -28.10 4.91 8.59
C ARG A 232 -28.55 3.68 7.85
N GLY A 233 -27.80 2.60 7.97
CA GLY A 233 -28.00 1.42 7.16
C GLY A 233 -27.88 0.13 7.92
N THR A 234 -28.08 -0.94 7.17
CA THR A 234 -27.87 -2.29 7.65
C THR A 234 -26.92 -3.05 6.74
N VAL A 235 -26.06 -3.83 7.37
CA VAL A 235 -25.19 -4.79 6.69
C VAL A 235 -25.66 -6.16 7.11
N LYS A 236 -25.98 -7.02 6.15
CA LYS A 236 -26.47 -8.38 6.36
C LYS A 236 -25.37 -9.36 6.00
N ALA A 237 -25.01 -10.20 6.94
CA ALA A 237 -24.06 -11.27 6.75
C ALA A 237 -24.72 -12.64 6.93
N GLY A 238 -24.16 -13.63 6.28
CA GLY A 238 -24.70 -14.97 6.29
C GLY A 238 -24.04 -15.87 5.26
N PHE A 239 -24.70 -16.97 4.93
CA PHE A 239 -24.17 -18.01 4.06
C PHE A 239 -24.82 -17.94 2.68
N ASP A 240 -24.01 -18.00 1.63
CA ASP A 240 -24.48 -18.15 0.26
C ASP A 240 -24.28 -19.60 -0.20
N PHE A 241 -25.38 -20.33 -0.35
CA PHE A 241 -25.38 -21.73 -0.77
C PHE A 241 -25.13 -21.91 -2.27
N LYS A 242 -24.93 -20.82 -3.04
CA LYS A 242 -24.50 -20.94 -4.44
C LYS A 242 -23.12 -21.61 -4.50
N GLY A 243 -23.10 -22.83 -5.02
CA GLY A 243 -21.90 -23.65 -5.11
C GLY A 243 -21.75 -24.68 -4.00
N LEU A 244 -22.65 -24.72 -3.01
CA LEU A 244 -22.67 -25.82 -2.04
C LEU A 244 -22.96 -27.13 -2.79
N ASN A 245 -22.07 -28.11 -2.65
CA ASN A 245 -22.21 -29.44 -3.24
C ASN A 245 -22.14 -30.52 -2.16
N GLU A 246 -22.44 -31.77 -2.53
CA GLU A 246 -22.48 -32.91 -1.61
C GLU A 246 -21.12 -33.22 -0.94
N SER A 247 -20.01 -32.83 -1.57
CA SER A 247 -18.65 -33.01 -1.01
C SER A 247 -18.29 -31.97 0.05
N MET A 248 -19.06 -30.88 0.13
CA MET A 248 -18.80 -29.77 1.05
C MET A 248 -19.48 -29.94 2.42
N TYR A 249 -20.21 -31.03 2.66
CA TYR A 249 -20.72 -31.32 3.99
C TYR A 249 -20.64 -32.81 4.35
N HIS A 250 -20.49 -33.09 5.64
CA HIS A 250 -20.46 -34.44 6.19
C HIS A 250 -21.27 -34.48 7.48
N TYR A 251 -22.18 -35.46 7.60
CA TYR A 251 -22.95 -35.69 8.83
C TYR A 251 -22.39 -36.91 9.56
N ASP A 252 -21.81 -36.68 10.73
CA ASP A 252 -21.40 -37.73 11.64
C ASP A 252 -22.61 -38.16 12.48
N GLU A 253 -23.17 -39.33 12.16
CA GLU A 253 -24.35 -39.84 12.85
C GLU A 253 -24.08 -40.26 14.29
N GLU A 254 -22.85 -40.69 14.61
CA GLU A 254 -22.50 -41.19 15.94
C GLU A 254 -22.42 -40.04 16.94
N MET A 255 -21.79 -38.94 16.52
CA MET A 255 -21.64 -37.75 17.34
C MET A 255 -22.86 -36.83 17.25
N GLY A 256 -23.61 -36.89 16.15
CA GLY A 256 -24.70 -35.97 15.83
C GLY A 256 -24.18 -34.60 15.39
N GLU A 257 -23.06 -34.59 14.67
CA GLU A 257 -22.37 -33.37 14.23
C GLU A 257 -22.46 -33.20 12.71
N LEU A 258 -22.75 -31.98 12.26
CA LEU A 258 -22.80 -31.62 10.84
C LEU A 258 -21.62 -30.71 10.51
N HIS A 259 -20.74 -31.17 9.65
CA HIS A 259 -19.51 -30.50 9.25
C HIS A 259 -19.72 -29.88 7.87
N PHE A 260 -19.40 -28.60 7.70
CA PHE A 260 -19.31 -27.95 6.38
C PHE A 260 -17.85 -27.63 6.06
N PHE A 261 -17.38 -27.91 4.84
CA PHE A 261 -16.00 -27.68 4.41
C PHE A 261 -15.94 -26.60 3.33
N GLY A 262 -15.10 -25.59 3.53
CA GLY A 262 -14.94 -24.46 2.60
C GLY A 262 -16.18 -23.57 2.51
N PHE A 263 -17.06 -23.62 3.52
CA PHE A 263 -18.30 -22.87 3.56
C PHE A 263 -18.23 -21.81 4.67
N ALA A 264 -18.02 -20.56 4.29
CA ALA A 264 -17.83 -19.44 5.20
C ALA A 264 -18.99 -18.44 5.12
N PRO A 265 -19.31 -17.74 6.21
CA PRO A 265 -20.21 -16.61 6.16
C PRO A 265 -19.53 -15.42 5.44
N GLN A 266 -20.30 -14.69 4.65
CA GLN A 266 -19.88 -13.49 3.93
C GLN A 266 -20.89 -12.37 4.08
N ILE A 267 -20.51 -11.15 3.70
CA ILE A 267 -21.45 -10.03 3.60
C ILE A 267 -22.32 -10.25 2.36
N LEU A 268 -23.58 -10.58 2.58
CA LEU A 268 -24.53 -10.89 1.52
C LEU A 268 -25.14 -9.62 0.92
N ASN A 269 -25.35 -8.61 1.75
CA ASN A 269 -25.95 -7.35 1.35
C ASN A 269 -25.52 -6.21 2.29
N ALA A 270 -25.35 -5.02 1.76
CA ALA A 270 -25.19 -3.80 2.52
C ALA A 270 -26.06 -2.71 1.88
N ASP A 271 -26.93 -2.09 2.67
CA ASP A 271 -27.79 -1.02 2.18
C ASP A 271 -27.98 0.06 3.24
N ILE A 272 -28.20 1.29 2.78
CA ILE A 272 -28.65 2.39 3.63
C ILE A 272 -30.15 2.47 3.48
N ASN A 273 -30.86 2.25 4.59
CA ASN A 273 -32.30 2.17 4.58
C ASN A 273 -32.86 3.54 4.19
N PRO A 274 -33.54 3.67 3.03
CA PRO A 274 -34.08 4.96 2.63
C PRO A 274 -35.33 5.35 3.45
N TRP A 275 -35.93 4.42 4.19
CA TRP A 275 -37.18 4.67 4.89
C TRP A 275 -37.02 4.32 6.36
N PHE A 276 -37.19 5.35 7.20
CA PHE A 276 -37.53 5.31 8.63
C PHE A 276 -37.32 3.96 9.31
N ILE A 277 -36.34 3.83 10.21
CA ILE A 277 -36.21 2.64 11.06
C ILE A 277 -37.38 2.66 12.05
N PRO A 278 -38.46 1.87 11.85
CA PRO A 278 -39.75 2.11 12.49
C PRO A 278 -39.68 1.92 14.01
N GLU A 279 -38.81 1.02 14.45
CA GLU A 279 -38.60 0.66 15.84
C GLU A 279 -37.93 1.76 16.65
N LYS A 280 -37.14 2.65 16.01
CA LYS A 280 -36.38 3.70 16.70
C LYS A 280 -36.88 5.11 16.40
N GLY A 281 -37.75 5.29 15.40
CA GLY A 281 -38.28 6.60 15.03
C GLY A 281 -37.28 7.52 14.33
N ILE A 282 -36.19 6.95 13.78
CA ILE A 282 -35.07 7.70 13.23
C ILE A 282 -35.08 7.57 11.69
N PRO A 283 -34.98 8.68 10.93
CA PRO A 283 -34.90 8.61 9.48
C PRO A 283 -33.60 7.92 9.06
N GLY A 284 -33.69 6.99 8.10
CA GLY A 284 -32.55 6.20 7.63
C GLY A 284 -31.51 6.99 6.82
N PHE A 285 -31.86 8.21 6.41
CA PHE A 285 -30.91 9.22 5.98
C PHE A 285 -31.25 10.57 6.60
N ASP A 286 -30.23 11.35 6.96
CA ASP A 286 -30.40 12.73 7.40
C ASP A 286 -29.49 13.64 6.56
N ILE A 287 -30.06 14.72 6.03
CA ILE A 287 -29.28 15.66 5.22
C ILE A 287 -28.77 16.75 6.15
N LEU A 288 -27.48 16.72 6.46
CA LEU A 288 -26.82 17.68 7.34
C LEU A 288 -26.73 19.07 6.71
N THR A 289 -26.40 19.11 5.42
CA THR A 289 -26.30 20.35 4.66
C THR A 289 -26.82 20.12 3.25
N TYR A 290 -27.63 21.07 2.78
CA TYR A 290 -28.13 21.12 1.41
C TYR A 290 -27.97 22.54 0.87
N ASN A 291 -27.22 22.71 -0.21
CA ASN A 291 -27.13 23.96 -0.96
C ASN A 291 -27.06 23.66 -2.46
N GLY A 292 -27.55 24.56 -3.32
CA GLY A 292 -27.61 24.34 -4.76
C GLY A 292 -28.79 23.47 -5.24
N ARG A 293 -28.93 23.28 -6.56
CA ARG A 293 -29.94 22.41 -7.17
C ARG A 293 -29.46 20.96 -7.20
N VAL A 294 -29.31 20.32 -6.04
CA VAL A 294 -28.90 18.91 -5.93
C VAL A 294 -30.02 18.01 -6.47
N ASP A 295 -29.66 17.05 -7.32
CA ASP A 295 -30.60 16.14 -7.95
C ASP A 295 -30.55 14.71 -7.35
N PHE A 296 -31.37 13.82 -7.89
CA PHE A 296 -31.46 12.44 -7.41
C PHE A 296 -30.18 11.62 -7.67
N ASN A 297 -29.44 11.92 -8.75
CA ASN A 297 -28.23 11.17 -9.11
C ASN A 297 -27.08 11.49 -8.15
N ASP A 298 -26.99 12.75 -7.73
CA ASP A 298 -26.06 13.21 -6.69
C ASP A 298 -26.25 12.45 -5.37
N SER A 299 -27.51 12.36 -4.93
CA SER A 299 -27.89 11.64 -3.71
C SER A 299 -27.55 10.14 -3.81
N LYS A 300 -27.65 9.56 -5.00
CA LYS A 300 -27.29 8.16 -5.26
C LYS A 300 -25.78 7.92 -5.12
N LYS A 301 -24.92 8.87 -5.54
CA LYS A 301 -23.46 8.78 -5.39
C LYS A 301 -23.06 8.78 -3.91
N VAL A 302 -23.54 9.76 -3.15
CA VAL A 302 -23.29 9.85 -1.69
C VAL A 302 -23.77 8.59 -0.97
N LYS A 303 -24.94 8.05 -1.37
CA LYS A 303 -25.46 6.80 -0.81
C LYS A 303 -24.49 5.62 -1.01
N ARG A 304 -23.92 5.43 -2.20
CA ARG A 304 -22.98 4.32 -2.47
C ARG A 304 -21.75 4.38 -1.57
N TYR A 305 -21.16 5.56 -1.46
CA TYR A 305 -19.98 5.81 -0.64
C TYR A 305 -20.25 5.53 0.85
N ALA A 306 -21.41 5.95 1.33
CA ALA A 306 -21.83 5.65 2.69
C ALA A 306 -22.04 4.13 2.92
N VAL A 307 -22.53 3.37 1.94
CA VAL A 307 -22.65 1.90 2.06
C VAL A 307 -21.28 1.23 2.24
N GLN A 308 -20.24 1.70 1.54
CA GLN A 308 -18.87 1.18 1.70
C GLN A 308 -18.34 1.41 3.12
N LYS A 309 -18.39 2.65 3.62
CA LYS A 309 -18.00 2.98 5.01
C LYS A 309 -18.75 2.11 6.03
N LEU A 310 -20.05 1.89 5.81
CA LEU A 310 -20.86 1.07 6.70
C LEU A 310 -20.43 -0.41 6.72
N THR A 311 -20.03 -0.94 5.56
CA THR A 311 -19.57 -2.33 5.42
C THR A 311 -18.28 -2.57 6.21
N VAL A 312 -17.33 -1.63 6.14
CA VAL A 312 -16.08 -1.65 6.92
C VAL A 312 -16.40 -1.63 8.42
N ASN A 313 -17.29 -0.74 8.86
CA ASN A 313 -17.70 -0.66 10.25
C ASN A 313 -18.37 -1.96 10.75
N ALA A 314 -19.15 -2.63 9.89
CA ALA A 314 -19.78 -3.90 10.23
C ALA A 314 -18.77 -5.05 10.38
N ARG A 315 -17.76 -5.12 9.51
CA ARG A 315 -16.65 -6.09 9.63
C ARG A 315 -15.93 -5.91 10.97
N ASN A 316 -15.57 -4.67 11.31
CA ASN A 316 -14.90 -4.33 12.56
C ASN A 316 -15.74 -4.65 13.81
N ALA A 317 -17.08 -4.62 13.68
CA ALA A 317 -18.00 -5.02 14.74
C ALA A 317 -18.20 -6.54 14.87
N GLY A 318 -17.51 -7.35 14.08
CA GLY A 318 -17.54 -8.81 14.15
C GLY A 318 -18.80 -9.45 13.55
N ILE A 319 -19.40 -8.84 12.53
CA ILE A 319 -20.65 -9.35 11.92
C ILE A 319 -20.48 -10.76 11.34
N ILE A 320 -19.29 -11.12 10.85
CA ILE A 320 -19.02 -12.44 10.25
C ILE A 320 -19.03 -13.55 11.32
N GLN A 321 -18.42 -13.30 12.48
CA GLN A 321 -18.41 -14.26 13.59
C GLN A 321 -19.84 -14.50 14.12
N GLN A 322 -20.64 -13.44 14.20
CA GLN A 322 -22.04 -13.56 14.58
C GLN A 322 -22.86 -14.31 13.53
N ALA A 323 -22.61 -14.03 12.24
CA ALA A 323 -23.25 -14.75 11.15
C ALA A 323 -22.94 -16.25 11.22
N GLU A 324 -21.71 -16.63 11.55
CA GLU A 324 -21.31 -18.02 11.73
C GLU A 324 -22.08 -18.68 12.88
N GLN A 325 -22.06 -18.07 14.06
CA GLN A 325 -22.71 -18.61 15.25
C GLN A 325 -24.22 -18.82 15.01
N HIS A 326 -24.90 -17.79 14.53
CA HIS A 326 -26.35 -17.84 14.31
C HIS A 326 -26.74 -18.71 13.11
N GLY A 327 -25.91 -18.74 12.07
CA GLY A 327 -26.12 -19.64 10.95
C GLY A 327 -25.94 -21.09 11.34
N GLY A 328 -24.95 -21.41 12.18
CA GLY A 328 -24.76 -22.73 12.76
C GLY A 328 -25.96 -23.21 13.55
N GLU A 329 -26.52 -22.35 14.43
CA GLU A 329 -27.75 -22.66 15.16
C GLU A 329 -28.96 -22.88 14.24
N THR A 330 -29.08 -22.07 13.19
CA THR A 330 -30.19 -22.15 12.24
C THR A 330 -30.10 -23.44 11.41
N LEU A 331 -28.91 -23.76 10.89
CA LEU A 331 -28.64 -25.00 10.17
C LEU A 331 -28.82 -26.23 11.05
N ARG A 332 -28.42 -26.16 12.32
CA ARG A 332 -28.63 -27.23 13.29
C ARG A 332 -30.11 -27.60 13.40
N ARG A 333 -30.97 -26.58 13.57
CA ARG A 333 -32.42 -26.77 13.67
C ARG A 333 -33.01 -27.29 12.36
N LEU A 334 -32.60 -26.72 11.23
CA LEU A 334 -33.07 -27.11 9.91
C LEU A 334 -32.77 -28.58 9.61
N PHE A 335 -31.51 -28.99 9.73
CA PHE A 335 -31.11 -30.36 9.40
C PHE A 335 -31.61 -31.38 10.44
N SER A 336 -31.83 -30.98 11.70
CA SER A 336 -32.51 -31.85 12.67
C SER A 336 -33.94 -32.17 12.24
N LEU A 337 -34.65 -31.17 11.72
CA LEU A 337 -36.01 -31.34 11.19
C LEU A 337 -36.02 -32.20 9.92
N LEU A 338 -35.06 -31.98 9.00
CA LEU A 338 -35.00 -32.70 7.72
C LEU A 338 -34.61 -34.17 7.87
N THR A 339 -33.67 -34.47 8.75
CA THR A 339 -33.16 -35.85 8.93
C THR A 339 -34.00 -36.66 9.92
N GLY A 340 -34.80 -36.00 10.76
CA GLY A 340 -35.50 -36.63 11.89
C GLY A 340 -34.56 -37.11 13.00
N LYS A 341 -33.26 -36.81 12.90
CA LYS A 341 -32.23 -37.09 13.90
C LYS A 341 -31.82 -35.78 14.57
N GLU A 342 -31.51 -35.82 15.86
CA GLU A 342 -31.06 -34.62 16.57
C GLU A 342 -29.62 -34.28 16.18
N ILE A 343 -29.41 -33.09 15.59
CA ILE A 343 -28.08 -32.55 15.36
C ILE A 343 -27.68 -31.72 16.57
N LYS A 344 -26.64 -32.18 17.25
CA LYS A 344 -26.11 -31.53 18.45
C LYS A 344 -25.32 -30.28 18.09
N LYS A 345 -24.54 -30.31 17.01
CA LYS A 345 -23.64 -29.23 16.63
C LYS A 345 -23.47 -29.12 15.11
N VAL A 346 -23.36 -27.89 14.62
CA VAL A 346 -22.89 -27.59 13.26
C VAL A 346 -21.50 -26.98 13.39
N ILE A 347 -20.56 -27.46 12.59
CA ILE A 347 -19.17 -27.03 12.60
C ILE A 347 -18.81 -26.57 11.19
N PHE A 348 -18.37 -25.33 11.04
CA PHE A 348 -17.85 -24.82 9.79
C PHE A 348 -16.33 -24.96 9.79
N HIS A 349 -15.82 -25.69 8.81
CA HIS A 349 -14.40 -25.82 8.50
C HIS A 349 -14.11 -24.87 7.36
N HIS A 350 -13.99 -23.59 7.68
CA HIS A 350 -13.49 -22.59 6.77
C HIS A 350 -12.18 -22.01 7.31
N ASP A 351 -11.36 -21.53 6.39
CA ASP A 351 -10.09 -20.92 6.74
C ASP A 351 -10.17 -19.42 6.45
N GLN A 352 -10.11 -18.62 7.52
CA GLN A 352 -10.20 -17.17 7.44
C GLN A 352 -9.12 -16.59 6.51
N ILE A 353 -7.92 -17.20 6.49
CA ILE A 353 -6.82 -16.76 5.62
C ILE A 353 -7.19 -16.91 4.14
N ILE A 354 -7.89 -17.98 3.77
CA ILE A 354 -8.32 -18.24 2.40
C ILE A 354 -9.39 -17.23 2.01
N GLN A 355 -10.36 -16.97 2.89
CA GLN A 355 -11.43 -16.00 2.62
C GLN A 355 -10.87 -14.59 2.42
N LEU A 356 -9.99 -14.13 3.31
CA LEU A 356 -9.34 -12.82 3.17
C LEU A 356 -8.53 -12.73 1.89
N THR A 357 -7.80 -13.80 1.52
CA THR A 357 -7.03 -13.83 0.27
C THR A 357 -7.94 -13.78 -0.96
N GLN A 358 -9.10 -14.43 -0.93
CA GLN A 358 -10.08 -14.38 -2.02
C GLN A 358 -10.71 -13.01 -2.18
N ASP A 359 -11.00 -12.32 -1.07
CA ASP A 359 -11.49 -10.94 -1.10
C ASP A 359 -10.41 -10.01 -1.70
N ILE A 360 -9.15 -10.10 -1.22
CA ILE A 360 -8.00 -9.39 -1.79
C ILE A 360 -7.84 -9.68 -3.30
N THR A 361 -7.93 -10.95 -3.69
CA THR A 361 -7.77 -11.39 -5.09
C THR A 361 -8.86 -10.82 -6.00
N ARG A 362 -10.08 -10.63 -5.47
CA ARG A 362 -11.21 -10.07 -6.21
C ARG A 362 -11.01 -8.58 -6.47
N ASP A 363 -10.41 -7.88 -5.51
CA ASP A 363 -10.27 -6.43 -5.52
C ASP A 363 -8.96 -5.98 -6.19
N TYR A 364 -7.99 -6.89 -6.36
CA TYR A 364 -6.65 -6.64 -6.93
C TYR A 364 -5.80 -5.60 -6.17
N TYR A 365 -6.27 -5.17 -5.01
CA TYR A 365 -5.72 -4.11 -4.18
C TYR A 365 -5.90 -4.50 -2.71
N ILE A 366 -4.95 -4.13 -1.86
CA ILE A 366 -4.98 -4.39 -0.42
C ILE A 366 -5.03 -3.07 0.33
N SER A 367 -6.13 -2.84 1.05
CA SER A 367 -6.23 -1.73 2.00
C SER A 367 -5.47 -2.00 3.30
N TYR A 368 -5.11 -0.95 4.04
CA TYR A 368 -4.47 -1.04 5.35
C TYR A 368 -5.28 -1.90 6.33
N GLU A 369 -6.60 -1.71 6.39
CA GLU A 369 -7.46 -2.51 7.25
C GLU A 369 -7.45 -3.99 6.86
N GLU A 370 -7.50 -4.30 5.58
CA GLU A 370 -7.45 -5.68 5.09
C GLU A 370 -6.10 -6.33 5.36
N ALA A 371 -5.00 -5.60 5.17
CA ALA A 371 -3.66 -6.06 5.50
C ALA A 371 -3.52 -6.37 7.00
N VAL A 372 -4.00 -5.49 7.88
CA VAL A 372 -3.98 -5.71 9.34
C VAL A 372 -4.82 -6.93 9.73
N HIS A 373 -6.01 -7.10 9.12
CA HIS A 373 -6.83 -8.29 9.33
C HIS A 373 -6.14 -9.56 8.84
N PHE A 374 -5.48 -9.49 7.68
CA PHE A 374 -4.73 -10.60 7.09
C PHE A 374 -3.53 -11.00 7.98
N GLU A 375 -2.73 -10.05 8.43
CA GLU A 375 -1.60 -10.31 9.35
C GLU A 375 -2.06 -10.89 10.68
N THR A 376 -3.17 -10.39 11.22
CA THR A 376 -3.76 -10.94 12.45
C THR A 376 -4.22 -12.38 12.24
N ALA A 377 -4.84 -12.69 11.09
CA ALA A 377 -5.21 -14.05 10.73
C ALA A 377 -3.99 -14.98 10.60
N ILE A 378 -2.86 -14.50 10.04
CA ILE A 378 -1.59 -15.25 9.99
C ILE A 378 -1.12 -15.62 11.39
N GLN A 379 -1.12 -14.67 12.34
CA GLN A 379 -0.66 -14.93 13.71
C GLN A 379 -1.54 -15.96 14.44
N ASN A 380 -2.86 -15.85 14.29
CA ASN A 380 -3.80 -16.80 14.88
C ASN A 380 -3.64 -18.21 14.27
N GLU A 381 -3.41 -18.28 12.97
CA GLU A 381 -3.20 -19.55 12.26
C GLU A 381 -1.87 -20.20 12.67
N LEU A 382 -0.81 -19.42 12.85
CA LEU A 382 0.48 -19.90 13.38
C LEU A 382 0.33 -20.51 14.77
N GLN A 383 -0.38 -19.85 15.68
CA GLN A 383 -0.68 -20.38 17.03
C GLN A 383 -1.46 -21.70 16.97
N THR A 384 -2.41 -21.80 16.02
CA THR A 384 -3.16 -23.03 15.78
C THR A 384 -2.25 -24.14 15.29
N ILE A 385 -1.35 -23.85 14.34
CA ILE A 385 -0.39 -24.82 13.83
C ILE A 385 0.57 -25.28 14.93
N ASP A 386 1.07 -24.38 15.78
CA ASP A 386 1.93 -24.74 16.92
C ASP A 386 1.19 -25.65 17.92
N SER A 387 -0.09 -25.34 18.19
CA SER A 387 -0.94 -26.17 19.05
C SER A 387 -1.11 -27.58 18.47
N LEU A 388 -1.35 -27.70 17.17
CA LEU A 388 -1.44 -28.98 16.47
C LEU A 388 -0.11 -29.75 16.49
N LYS A 389 1.03 -29.09 16.28
CA LYS A 389 2.36 -29.73 16.32
C LYS A 389 2.71 -30.26 17.71
N ASN A 390 2.24 -29.58 18.76
CA ASN A 390 2.51 -29.91 20.16
C ASN A 390 1.48 -30.85 20.80
N ALA A 391 0.36 -31.13 20.13
CA ALA A 391 -0.66 -32.04 20.63
C ALA A 391 -0.10 -33.46 20.83
N SER A 392 -0.34 -34.03 22.02
CA SER A 392 0.12 -35.39 22.36
C SER A 392 -0.76 -36.48 21.75
N GLU A 393 -2.05 -36.20 21.58
CA GLU A 393 -3.02 -37.10 20.98
C GLU A 393 -2.99 -37.00 19.46
N ASP A 394 -3.27 -38.12 18.78
CA ASP A 394 -3.31 -38.22 17.30
C ASP A 394 -2.17 -37.49 16.57
N ARG A 395 -0.95 -37.65 17.09
CA ARG A 395 0.24 -36.90 16.69
C ARG A 395 0.49 -36.93 15.17
N TYR A 396 0.14 -38.04 14.51
CA TYR A 396 0.31 -38.17 13.06
C TYR A 396 -0.67 -37.29 12.29
N ASN A 397 -1.97 -37.38 12.56
CA ASN A 397 -2.96 -36.57 11.86
C ASN A 397 -2.81 -35.08 12.19
N ASN A 398 -2.51 -34.75 13.45
CA ASN A 398 -2.28 -33.37 13.87
C ASN A 398 -1.06 -32.75 13.19
N ARG A 399 0.04 -33.51 13.03
CA ARG A 399 1.20 -33.05 12.25
C ARG A 399 0.88 -32.85 10.78
N ARG A 400 0.17 -33.79 10.16
CA ARG A 400 -0.24 -33.67 8.76
C ARG A 400 -1.18 -32.47 8.55
N LEU A 401 -2.10 -32.23 9.47
CA LEU A 401 -2.99 -31.06 9.43
C LEU A 401 -2.20 -29.75 9.61
N ALA A 402 -1.24 -29.73 10.54
CA ALA A 402 -0.33 -28.62 10.75
C ALA A 402 0.51 -28.30 9.49
N GLU A 403 1.06 -29.33 8.83
CA GLU A 403 1.80 -29.19 7.57
C GLU A 403 0.90 -28.67 6.44
N ASN A 404 -0.32 -29.20 6.31
CA ASN A 404 -1.28 -28.72 5.32
C ASN A 404 -1.62 -27.24 5.54
N LYS A 405 -1.92 -26.84 6.79
CA LYS A 405 -2.22 -25.46 7.16
C LYS A 405 -1.02 -24.53 6.91
N GLU A 406 0.19 -24.97 7.21
CA GLU A 406 1.42 -24.24 6.92
C GLU A 406 1.62 -24.02 5.41
N ASN A 407 1.41 -25.05 4.59
CA ASN A 407 1.48 -24.93 3.13
C ASN A 407 0.40 -24.00 2.57
N THR A 408 -0.83 -24.09 3.09
CA THR A 408 -1.92 -23.17 2.72
C THR A 408 -1.56 -21.73 3.08
N LEU A 409 -1.04 -21.50 4.28
CA LEU A 409 -0.62 -20.18 4.74
C LEU A 409 0.48 -19.58 3.85
N GLN A 410 1.49 -20.37 3.50
CA GLN A 410 2.54 -19.96 2.55
C GLN A 410 1.95 -19.58 1.18
N GLN A 411 1.03 -20.39 0.65
CA GLN A 411 0.38 -20.11 -0.63
C GLN A 411 -0.45 -18.82 -0.58
N MET A 412 -1.19 -18.59 0.51
CA MET A 412 -2.01 -17.39 0.67
C MET A 412 -1.15 -16.13 0.80
N ILE A 413 -0.07 -16.18 1.60
CA ILE A 413 0.91 -15.08 1.71
C ILE A 413 1.52 -14.78 0.34
N HIS A 414 1.99 -15.80 -0.38
CA HIS A 414 2.57 -15.62 -1.72
C HIS A 414 1.57 -15.05 -2.74
N THR A 415 0.29 -15.35 -2.57
CA THR A 415 -0.78 -14.79 -3.41
C THR A 415 -0.99 -13.31 -3.07
N ALA A 416 -1.11 -12.97 -1.79
CA ALA A 416 -1.26 -11.60 -1.32
C ALA A 416 -0.08 -10.69 -1.74
N GLN A 417 1.15 -11.21 -1.70
CA GLN A 417 2.37 -10.48 -2.11
C GLN A 417 2.41 -10.04 -3.58
N ARG A 418 1.45 -10.46 -4.41
CA ARG A 418 1.36 -10.07 -5.83
C ARG A 418 0.52 -8.84 -6.08
N TYR A 419 -0.22 -8.39 -5.07
CA TYR A 419 -1.15 -7.27 -5.19
C TYR A 419 -0.53 -6.00 -4.63
N GLU A 420 -1.02 -4.88 -5.14
CA GLU A 420 -0.64 -3.55 -4.67
C GLU A 420 -1.22 -3.32 -3.28
N PHE A 421 -0.46 -2.61 -2.45
CA PHE A 421 -0.87 -2.25 -1.11
C PHE A 421 -0.87 -0.74 -0.98
N GLU A 422 -2.04 -0.16 -0.72
CA GLU A 422 -2.21 1.28 -0.58
C GLU A 422 -1.54 2.05 -1.74
N THR A 423 -0.78 3.10 -1.46
CA THR A 423 0.04 3.83 -2.46
C THR A 423 1.53 3.49 -2.33
N GLU A 424 1.87 2.32 -1.81
CA GLU A 424 3.27 1.93 -1.71
C GLU A 424 3.81 1.54 -3.08
N ALA A 425 5.03 1.99 -3.41
CA ALA A 425 5.70 1.63 -4.66
C ALA A 425 6.06 0.14 -4.72
N LEU A 426 6.07 -0.55 -3.58
CA LEU A 426 6.37 -1.96 -3.46
C LEU A 426 5.06 -2.76 -3.31
N PRO A 427 4.97 -3.95 -3.94
CA PRO A 427 3.89 -4.89 -3.65
C PRO A 427 3.84 -5.24 -2.17
N TYR A 428 2.67 -5.70 -1.73
CA TYR A 428 2.44 -6.05 -0.33
C TYR A 428 3.50 -7.01 0.21
N HIS A 429 4.11 -6.66 1.35
CA HIS A 429 5.17 -7.44 1.96
C HIS A 429 5.14 -7.34 3.49
N TYR A 430 6.06 -8.05 4.16
CA TYR A 430 6.10 -8.17 5.62
C TYR A 430 6.11 -6.82 6.36
N TYR A 431 6.75 -5.79 5.80
CA TYR A 431 6.86 -4.47 6.43
C TYR A 431 5.82 -3.44 5.92
N SER A 432 4.85 -3.83 5.10
CA SER A 432 3.94 -2.89 4.44
C SER A 432 3.05 -2.15 5.44
N THR A 433 2.33 -2.88 6.30
CA THR A 433 1.51 -2.26 7.36
C THR A 433 2.35 -1.45 8.35
N PHE A 434 3.58 -1.91 8.63
CA PHE A 434 4.52 -1.23 9.51
C PHE A 434 4.92 0.15 8.97
N TRP A 435 5.32 0.21 7.70
CA TRP A 435 5.72 1.46 7.05
C TRP A 435 4.54 2.38 6.82
N TYR A 436 3.40 1.86 6.35
CA TYR A 436 2.19 2.65 6.18
C TYR A 436 1.75 3.32 7.48
N ARG A 437 1.74 2.57 8.59
CA ARG A 437 1.39 3.11 9.91
C ARG A 437 2.28 4.30 10.29
N ILE A 438 3.60 4.15 10.15
CA ILE A 438 4.57 5.21 10.47
C ILE A 438 4.47 6.40 9.50
N ALA A 439 4.16 6.15 8.22
CA ALA A 439 4.05 7.21 7.23
C ALA A 439 2.71 7.98 7.33
N SER A 440 1.67 7.36 7.91
CA SER A 440 0.28 7.84 7.84
C SER A 440 0.04 9.18 8.55
N ASP A 441 0.74 9.45 9.65
CA ASP A 441 0.61 10.71 10.40
C ASP A 441 1.69 11.74 10.03
N SER A 442 2.53 11.41 9.04
CA SER A 442 3.60 12.27 8.49
C SER A 442 4.60 12.75 9.55
N LEU A 443 4.84 11.96 10.59
CA LEU A 443 5.89 12.22 11.58
C LEU A 443 6.49 10.88 12.05
N VAL A 444 7.71 10.90 12.57
CA VAL A 444 8.26 9.72 13.27
C VAL A 444 8.55 10.10 14.70
N ASP A 445 7.73 9.59 15.62
CA ASP A 445 7.94 9.80 17.04
C ASP A 445 9.02 8.86 17.62
N ARG A 446 9.36 9.07 18.89
CA ARG A 446 10.41 8.28 19.55
C ARG A 446 10.08 6.79 19.65
N ALA A 447 8.82 6.45 19.87
CA ALA A 447 8.41 5.06 20.00
C ALA A 447 8.56 4.36 18.65
N GLU A 448 8.12 5.01 17.58
CA GLU A 448 8.27 4.51 16.21
C GLU A 448 9.74 4.41 15.80
N TRP A 449 10.57 5.39 16.17
CA TRP A 449 12.02 5.31 15.95
C TRP A 449 12.67 4.13 16.67
N LEU A 450 12.25 3.86 17.92
CA LEU A 450 12.72 2.70 18.66
C LEU A 450 12.26 1.39 18.01
N ASP A 451 11.03 1.35 17.46
CA ASP A 451 10.52 0.21 16.71
C ASP A 451 11.33 -0.01 15.43
N ILE A 452 11.62 1.03 14.64
CA ILE A 452 12.50 0.98 13.46
C ILE A 452 13.87 0.41 13.83
N LYS A 453 14.48 0.94 14.90
CA LYS A 453 15.77 0.44 15.39
C LYS A 453 15.70 -1.02 15.83
N SER A 454 14.65 -1.38 16.57
CA SER A 454 14.39 -2.75 17.02
C SER A 454 14.34 -3.69 15.83
N GLN A 455 13.49 -3.40 14.83
CA GLN A 455 13.31 -4.18 13.61
C GLN A 455 14.60 -4.31 12.80
N SER A 456 15.41 -3.25 12.75
CA SER A 456 16.74 -3.37 12.17
C SER A 456 17.60 -4.32 13.01
N SER A 457 17.66 -4.17 14.33
CA SER A 457 18.62 -4.87 15.20
C SER A 457 18.29 -6.34 15.46
N SER A 458 17.01 -6.70 15.44
CA SER A 458 16.61 -8.09 15.32
C SER A 458 17.19 -8.58 14.01
N SER A 459 18.28 -9.34 14.09
CA SER A 459 18.87 -10.01 12.94
C SER A 459 17.70 -10.54 12.12
N PHE A 460 17.65 -10.23 10.82
CA PHE A 460 16.69 -10.80 9.86
C PHE A 460 16.78 -12.34 9.75
N ALA A 461 17.43 -12.96 10.74
CA ALA A 461 17.47 -14.36 10.99
C ALA A 461 16.02 -14.88 11.10
N PRO A 462 15.72 -16.00 10.41
CA PRO A 462 14.40 -16.62 10.39
C PRO A 462 14.00 -17.28 11.73
N GLU A 463 14.51 -16.79 12.87
CA GLU A 463 14.18 -17.34 14.19
C GLU A 463 12.68 -17.21 14.49
N SER A 464 12.03 -16.17 13.95
CA SER A 464 10.58 -16.09 13.93
C SER A 464 10.02 -16.87 12.74
N ARG A 465 9.18 -17.85 13.03
CA ARG A 465 8.44 -18.62 12.02
C ARG A 465 7.61 -17.73 11.09
N THR A 466 7.08 -16.61 11.60
CA THR A 466 6.38 -15.61 10.78
C THR A 466 7.33 -15.04 9.72
N VAL A 467 8.51 -14.59 10.12
CA VAL A 467 9.54 -14.02 9.22
C VAL A 467 9.90 -15.02 8.12
N ALA A 468 10.08 -16.30 8.48
CA ALA A 468 10.36 -17.36 7.51
C ALA A 468 9.24 -17.57 6.48
N LEU A 469 7.96 -17.47 6.88
CA LEU A 469 6.82 -17.58 5.97
C LEU A 469 6.80 -16.47 4.92
N TRP A 470 7.08 -15.23 5.31
CA TRP A 470 7.09 -14.08 4.40
C TRP A 470 8.30 -14.09 3.47
N ALA A 471 9.45 -14.53 3.97
CA ALA A 471 10.71 -14.55 3.22
C ALA A 471 10.88 -15.81 2.35
N SER A 472 10.11 -16.88 2.59
CA SER A 472 10.34 -18.19 1.94
C SER A 472 11.81 -18.65 2.06
N GLU A 473 12.41 -18.46 3.25
CA GLU A 473 13.83 -18.73 3.54
C GLU A 473 14.85 -17.81 2.82
N ASP A 474 14.40 -16.79 2.10
CA ASP A 474 15.26 -15.81 1.44
C ASP A 474 15.84 -14.79 2.41
N SER A 475 17.11 -14.98 2.78
CA SER A 475 17.81 -14.11 3.74
C SER A 475 18.04 -12.67 3.26
N LEU A 476 17.90 -12.39 1.96
CA LEU A 476 18.13 -11.06 1.37
C LEU A 476 16.86 -10.23 1.25
N LEU A 477 15.69 -10.90 1.17
CA LEU A 477 14.42 -10.25 0.88
C LEU A 477 13.99 -9.27 1.96
N LEU A 478 13.94 -9.71 3.22
CA LEU A 478 13.47 -8.86 4.33
C LEU A 478 14.40 -7.67 4.62
N PRO A 479 15.75 -7.82 4.68
CA PRO A 479 16.63 -6.68 4.81
C PRO A 479 16.42 -5.63 3.71
N SER A 480 16.22 -6.07 2.47
CA SER A 480 15.97 -5.17 1.34
C SER A 480 14.62 -4.46 1.44
N GLN A 481 13.55 -5.18 1.78
CA GLN A 481 12.21 -4.57 1.95
C GLN A 481 12.19 -3.57 3.11
N PHE A 482 12.85 -3.91 4.22
CA PHE A 482 13.04 -3.00 5.34
C PHE A 482 13.85 -1.76 4.92
N GLY A 483 14.96 -1.97 4.19
CA GLY A 483 15.81 -0.88 3.69
C GLY A 483 15.05 0.09 2.79
N ALA A 484 14.22 -0.44 1.88
CA ALA A 484 13.39 0.35 0.98
C ALA A 484 12.41 1.26 1.73
N GLY A 485 11.71 0.76 2.76
CA GLY A 485 10.79 1.58 3.55
C GLY A 485 11.49 2.68 4.35
N VAL A 486 12.64 2.39 4.97
CA VAL A 486 13.45 3.42 5.66
C VAL A 486 13.89 4.52 4.69
N VAL A 487 14.36 4.14 3.49
CA VAL A 487 14.78 5.10 2.46
C VAL A 487 13.57 5.91 1.95
N GLN A 488 12.39 5.30 1.86
CA GLN A 488 11.17 6.01 1.50
C GLN A 488 10.78 7.06 2.56
N LEU A 489 10.89 6.74 3.86
CA LEU A 489 10.67 7.72 4.93
C LEU A 489 11.65 8.89 4.82
N TYR A 490 12.93 8.61 4.52
CA TYR A 490 13.94 9.64 4.31
C TYR A 490 13.63 10.52 3.09
N ARG A 491 13.23 9.93 1.95
CA ARG A 491 12.88 10.66 0.73
C ARG A 491 11.66 11.58 0.91
N LYS A 492 10.70 11.17 1.74
CA LYS A 492 9.52 11.98 2.08
C LYS A 492 9.81 13.13 3.05
N ASP A 493 11.06 13.26 3.52
CA ASP A 493 11.48 14.27 4.50
C ASP A 493 10.58 14.30 5.75
N ILE A 494 10.20 13.11 6.23
CA ILE A 494 9.27 13.00 7.36
C ILE A 494 9.97 13.46 8.64
N PRO A 495 9.43 14.47 9.36
CA PRO A 495 10.06 15.02 10.54
C PRO A 495 10.14 13.98 11.66
N MET A 496 11.34 13.78 12.19
CA MET A 496 11.60 12.86 13.30
C MET A 496 11.78 13.63 14.62
N GLY A 497 11.23 13.13 15.72
CA GLY A 497 11.23 13.93 16.94
C GLY A 497 10.53 13.34 18.15
N ASN A 498 10.20 14.22 19.09
CA ASN A 498 9.54 13.85 20.34
C ASN A 498 8.38 14.78 20.63
N PHE A 499 7.29 14.22 21.16
CA PHE A 499 6.23 15.02 21.75
C PHE A 499 6.64 15.50 23.14
N SER A 500 6.58 16.81 23.35
CA SER A 500 6.83 17.45 24.64
C SER A 500 5.54 18.07 25.17
N ALA A 501 5.16 17.69 26.39
CA ALA A 501 4.00 18.24 27.07
C ALA A 501 4.23 19.71 27.41
N SER A 502 3.28 20.55 27.04
CA SER A 502 3.29 21.99 27.27
C SER A 502 1.93 22.47 27.76
N LYS A 503 1.93 23.62 28.43
CA LYS A 503 0.71 24.24 28.94
C LYS A 503 0.73 25.74 28.63
N LEU A 504 -0.31 26.22 27.95
CA LEU A 504 -0.50 27.62 27.62
C LEU A 504 -1.80 28.15 28.21
N SER A 505 -1.92 29.47 28.34
CA SER A 505 -3.23 30.08 28.56
C SER A 505 -4.09 29.95 27.32
N VAL A 506 -5.43 29.96 27.46
CA VAL A 506 -6.35 29.92 26.31
C VAL A 506 -6.06 31.04 25.31
N GLN A 507 -5.71 32.24 25.80
CA GLN A 507 -5.35 33.38 24.95
C GLN A 507 -4.04 33.13 24.17
N ALA A 508 -3.02 32.58 24.83
CA ALA A 508 -1.76 32.24 24.15
C ALA A 508 -1.95 31.10 23.13
N TRP A 509 -2.80 30.11 23.43
CA TRP A 509 -3.16 29.04 22.51
C TRP A 509 -3.88 29.54 21.24
N GLN A 510 -4.72 30.57 21.38
CA GLN A 510 -5.38 31.21 20.24
C GLN A 510 -4.41 31.99 19.35
N GLN A 511 -3.30 32.50 19.90
CA GLN A 511 -2.27 33.24 19.19
C GLN A 511 -1.17 32.34 18.59
N LEU A 512 -1.12 31.07 18.98
CA LEU A 512 -0.13 30.12 18.49
C LEU A 512 -0.39 29.81 17.02
N GLU A 513 0.64 29.90 16.18
CA GLU A 513 0.60 29.52 14.77
C GLU A 513 0.52 27.98 14.68
N LYS A 514 -0.64 27.49 14.24
CA LYS A 514 -0.96 26.05 14.28
C LYS A 514 -0.52 25.28 13.05
N GLU A 515 -0.34 25.97 11.93
CA GLU A 515 -0.08 25.34 10.63
C GLU A 515 1.31 24.71 10.55
N ALA A 516 2.28 25.20 11.32
CA ALA A 516 3.66 24.70 11.31
C ALA A 516 3.98 23.67 12.41
N ARG A 517 3.01 23.28 13.24
CA ARG A 517 3.27 22.43 14.42
C ARG A 517 2.26 21.30 14.55
N HIS A 518 2.77 20.08 14.73
CA HIS A 518 1.95 18.93 15.06
C HIS A 518 1.65 18.93 16.56
N PHE A 519 0.36 18.84 16.92
CA PHE A 519 -0.11 18.79 18.30
C PHE A 519 -0.95 17.53 18.55
N ARG A 520 -0.82 16.94 19.75
CA ARG A 520 -1.70 15.86 20.22
C ARG A 520 -2.13 16.07 21.68
N ASN A 521 -3.08 15.25 22.15
CA ASN A 521 -3.57 15.24 23.54
C ASN A 521 -4.02 16.62 24.07
N ILE A 522 -4.75 17.39 23.24
CA ILE A 522 -5.20 18.74 23.60
C ILE A 522 -6.35 18.66 24.62
N SER A 523 -6.16 19.25 25.80
CA SER A 523 -7.14 19.28 26.89
C SER A 523 -7.30 20.70 27.45
N PHE A 524 -8.55 21.15 27.54
CA PHE A 524 -8.90 22.46 28.11
C PHE A 524 -9.18 22.31 29.62
N GLN A 525 -8.41 23.02 30.44
CA GLN A 525 -8.51 23.01 31.90
C GLN A 525 -8.63 24.46 32.42
N GLY A 526 -9.87 24.95 32.53
CA GLY A 526 -10.15 26.34 32.92
C GLY A 526 -9.54 27.32 31.92
N ASP A 527 -8.70 28.24 32.41
CA ASP A 527 -8.04 29.27 31.58
C ASP A 527 -6.77 28.77 30.87
N SER A 528 -6.53 27.46 30.90
CA SER A 528 -5.33 26.84 30.33
C SER A 528 -5.64 25.69 29.37
N VAL A 529 -4.75 25.51 28.39
CA VAL A 529 -4.76 24.41 27.44
C VAL A 529 -3.50 23.60 27.67
N ALA A 530 -3.65 22.34 28.05
CA ALA A 530 -2.58 21.36 28.07
C ALA A 530 -2.54 20.66 26.71
N PHE A 531 -1.36 20.48 26.13
CA PHE A 531 -1.18 19.82 24.85
C PHE A 531 0.23 19.23 24.78
N GLU A 532 0.46 18.35 23.82
CA GLU A 532 1.79 17.88 23.43
C GLU A 532 2.15 18.48 22.07
N SER A 533 3.32 19.09 21.94
CA SER A 533 3.84 19.58 20.66
C SER A 533 5.02 18.74 20.20
N PHE A 534 5.08 18.45 18.91
CA PHE A 534 6.19 17.75 18.31
C PHE A 534 7.42 18.67 18.20
N LEU A 535 8.56 18.20 18.69
CA LEU A 535 9.85 18.86 18.57
C LEU A 535 10.73 18.01 17.65
N VAL A 536 11.07 18.58 16.49
CA VAL A 536 11.95 17.94 15.50
C VAL A 536 13.36 17.81 16.07
N ASP A 537 13.97 16.65 15.84
CA ASP A 537 15.34 16.32 16.21
C ASP A 537 16.12 15.95 14.94
N GLU A 538 16.82 16.93 14.36
CA GLU A 538 17.61 16.77 13.14
C GLU A 538 18.65 15.65 13.24
N THR A 539 19.14 15.36 14.46
CA THR A 539 20.13 14.29 14.68
C THR A 539 19.55 12.89 14.49
N LEU A 540 18.23 12.72 14.69
CA LEU A 540 17.53 11.47 14.43
C LEU A 540 17.38 11.24 12.93
N GLN A 541 17.14 12.30 12.17
CA GLN A 541 16.98 12.22 10.72
C GLN A 541 18.27 11.77 10.02
N ASP A 542 19.41 12.33 10.42
CA ASP A 542 20.73 11.84 9.98
C ASP A 542 21.02 10.40 10.40
N SER A 543 20.48 9.99 11.56
CA SER A 543 20.64 8.63 12.06
C SER A 543 19.82 7.61 11.27
N LEU A 544 18.74 8.03 10.59
CA LEU A 544 17.85 7.16 9.83
C LEU A 544 18.61 6.42 8.72
N LEU A 545 19.49 7.11 7.99
CA LEU A 545 20.31 6.52 6.91
C LEU A 545 21.36 5.51 7.40
N ARG A 546 21.59 5.39 8.72
CA ARG A 546 22.51 4.38 9.27
C ARG A 546 21.85 3.04 9.57
N VAL A 547 20.51 2.98 9.44
CA VAL A 547 19.68 1.84 9.80
C VAL A 547 19.37 0.88 8.64
N PRO A 548 19.11 1.31 7.39
CA PRO A 548 18.66 0.41 6.34
C PRO A 548 19.79 -0.52 5.87
N ALA A 549 19.39 -1.68 5.35
CA ALA A 549 20.30 -2.50 4.56
C ALA A 549 20.74 -1.68 3.33
N PRO A 550 22.04 -1.69 2.96
CA PRO A 550 22.55 -0.80 1.93
C PRO A 550 22.33 -1.32 0.50
N PHE A 551 21.53 -2.36 0.33
CA PHE A 551 21.31 -3.03 -0.93
C PHE A 551 19.83 -3.16 -1.28
N LYS A 552 19.56 -3.27 -2.58
CA LYS A 552 18.26 -3.60 -3.16
C LYS A 552 18.29 -5.05 -3.64
N TYR A 553 17.20 -5.76 -3.42
CA TYR A 553 17.05 -7.15 -3.82
C TYR A 553 15.64 -7.43 -4.32
N SER A 554 15.56 -8.09 -5.47
CA SER A 554 14.33 -8.69 -6.00
C SER A 554 14.68 -10.06 -6.56
N PRO A 555 13.94 -11.13 -6.22
CA PRO A 555 14.24 -12.48 -6.69
C PRO A 555 14.31 -12.58 -8.22
N LYS A 556 13.49 -11.81 -8.94
CA LYS A 556 13.44 -11.81 -10.41
C LYS A 556 14.70 -11.18 -11.02
N THR A 557 15.13 -10.02 -10.51
CA THR A 557 16.33 -9.35 -11.02
C THR A 557 17.59 -10.12 -10.64
N TRP A 558 17.62 -10.65 -9.41
CA TRP A 558 18.69 -11.54 -8.95
C TRP A 558 18.86 -12.76 -9.85
N GLU A 559 17.77 -13.47 -10.15
CA GLU A 559 17.81 -14.62 -11.05
C GLU A 559 18.30 -14.23 -12.46
N SER A 560 17.91 -13.06 -12.95
CA SER A 560 18.42 -12.52 -14.23
C SER A 560 19.93 -12.27 -14.18
N TRP A 561 20.44 -11.68 -13.10
CA TRP A 561 21.87 -11.39 -12.96
C TRP A 561 22.70 -12.67 -12.82
N VAL A 562 22.19 -13.68 -12.10
CA VAL A 562 22.86 -14.97 -11.90
C VAL A 562 22.93 -15.79 -13.18
N LYS A 563 21.91 -15.72 -14.04
CA LYS A 563 21.84 -16.51 -15.29
C LYS A 563 22.66 -15.93 -16.44
N ASP A 564 22.88 -14.62 -16.43
CA ASP A 564 23.56 -13.91 -17.50
C ASP A 564 25.08 -13.95 -17.26
N GLY A 565 25.79 -14.73 -18.09
CA GLY A 565 27.21 -15.00 -17.94
C GLY A 565 28.10 -13.77 -18.04
N ASP A 566 27.64 -12.72 -18.71
CA ASP A 566 28.41 -11.49 -18.91
C ASP A 566 28.23 -10.47 -17.78
N ARG A 567 27.34 -10.75 -16.82
CA ARG A 567 27.08 -9.86 -15.68
C ARG A 567 28.21 -9.83 -14.67
N ILE A 568 28.88 -10.95 -14.46
CA ILE A 568 30.01 -11.01 -13.53
C ILE A 568 31.17 -11.72 -14.20
N GLN A 569 32.26 -10.98 -14.42
CA GLN A 569 33.46 -11.49 -15.08
C GLN A 569 34.66 -11.46 -14.15
N VAL A 570 35.40 -12.56 -14.11
CA VAL A 570 36.66 -12.65 -13.37
C VAL A 570 37.80 -12.28 -14.31
N ILE A 571 38.40 -11.12 -14.10
CA ILE A 571 39.56 -10.65 -14.87
C ILE A 571 40.83 -11.11 -14.17
N GLN A 572 41.49 -12.09 -14.79
CA GLN A 572 42.80 -12.57 -14.36
C GLN A 572 43.88 -11.59 -14.84
N ARG A 573 44.86 -11.27 -13.98
CA ARG A 573 45.98 -10.30 -14.21
C ARG A 573 45.59 -8.83 -14.00
N ALA A 574 44.90 -8.54 -12.90
CA ALA A 574 44.58 -7.18 -12.49
C ALA A 574 45.82 -6.26 -12.36
N ASP A 575 46.99 -6.82 -12.03
CA ASP A 575 48.28 -6.10 -11.96
C ASP A 575 48.67 -5.36 -13.25
N SER A 576 48.13 -5.78 -14.40
CA SER A 576 48.39 -5.14 -15.70
C SER A 576 47.47 -3.95 -16.01
N LEU A 577 46.40 -3.76 -15.23
CA LEU A 577 45.43 -2.70 -15.43
C LEU A 577 45.92 -1.42 -14.74
N GLN A 578 46.10 -0.36 -15.52
CA GLN A 578 46.45 0.96 -15.01
C GLN A 578 45.22 1.82 -14.70
N LYS A 579 44.10 1.58 -15.41
CA LYS A 579 42.90 2.42 -15.35
C LYS A 579 41.64 1.54 -15.34
N LEU A 580 40.66 1.92 -14.53
CA LEU A 580 39.30 1.40 -14.59
C LEU A 580 38.39 2.45 -15.23
N PRO A 581 37.76 2.18 -16.38
CA PRO A 581 36.99 3.18 -17.12
C PRO A 581 35.74 3.58 -16.35
N LYS A 582 35.39 4.88 -16.32
CA LYS A 582 34.10 5.30 -15.73
C LYS A 582 32.95 4.80 -16.59
N ASN A 583 32.10 3.94 -16.04
CA ASN A 583 30.91 3.45 -16.70
C ASN A 583 29.78 3.29 -15.67
N PRO A 584 28.63 3.97 -15.83
CA PRO A 584 27.52 3.92 -14.87
C PRO A 584 26.90 2.54 -14.73
N ASN A 585 27.08 1.67 -15.75
CA ASN A 585 26.44 0.35 -15.81
C ASN A 585 27.33 -0.78 -15.28
N MET A 586 28.44 -0.44 -14.65
CA MET A 586 29.33 -1.44 -14.06
C MET A 586 30.11 -0.88 -12.88
N PHE A 587 30.59 -1.80 -12.05
CA PHE A 587 31.56 -1.51 -11.01
C PHE A 587 32.58 -2.64 -10.91
N TRP A 588 33.67 -2.38 -10.22
CA TRP A 588 34.73 -3.37 -10.01
C TRP A 588 34.83 -3.68 -8.53
N LEU A 589 35.20 -4.92 -8.24
CA LEU A 589 35.41 -5.39 -6.88
C LEU A 589 36.78 -6.07 -6.79
N VAL A 590 37.55 -5.66 -5.80
CA VAL A 590 38.92 -6.14 -5.55
C VAL A 590 38.98 -6.72 -4.16
N ASP A 591 39.55 -7.91 -4.05
CA ASP A 591 39.98 -8.47 -2.78
C ASP A 591 41.47 -8.13 -2.58
N PRO A 592 41.84 -7.27 -1.61
CA PRO A 592 43.24 -6.93 -1.36
C PRO A 592 44.11 -8.12 -0.94
N SER A 593 43.50 -9.23 -0.50
CA SER A 593 44.22 -10.48 -0.20
C SER A 593 44.56 -11.28 -1.46
N GLU A 594 43.84 -11.05 -2.57
CA GLU A 594 44.05 -11.66 -3.88
C GLU A 594 44.21 -10.60 -4.99
N PRO A 595 45.27 -9.76 -4.96
CA PRO A 595 45.40 -8.59 -5.83
C PRO A 595 45.44 -8.91 -7.34
N GLY A 596 45.73 -10.17 -7.70
CA GLY A 596 45.73 -10.62 -9.10
C GLY A 596 44.34 -10.83 -9.71
N THR A 597 43.28 -10.83 -8.89
CA THR A 597 41.90 -11.12 -9.29
C THR A 597 41.05 -9.84 -9.17
N LEU A 598 40.45 -9.42 -10.28
CA LEU A 598 39.51 -8.31 -10.35
C LEU A 598 38.14 -8.84 -10.79
N LEU A 599 37.11 -8.61 -9.99
CA LEU A 599 35.74 -8.94 -10.37
C LEU A 599 35.10 -7.73 -11.03
N GLN A 600 34.58 -7.90 -12.23
CA GLN A 600 33.81 -6.90 -12.94
C GLN A 600 32.32 -7.25 -12.84
N PHE A 601 31.52 -6.37 -12.26
CA PHE A 601 30.06 -6.48 -12.23
C PHE A 601 29.48 -5.54 -13.29
N SER A 602 28.93 -6.09 -14.37
CA SER A 602 28.20 -5.36 -15.42
C SER A 602 26.74 -5.11 -14.99
N ILE A 603 26.58 -4.59 -13.78
CA ILE A 603 25.32 -4.20 -13.15
C ILE A 603 25.52 -2.77 -12.61
N PRO A 604 24.62 -1.81 -12.88
CA PRO A 604 24.73 -0.48 -12.29
C PRO A 604 24.73 -0.56 -10.76
N PHE A 605 25.67 0.14 -10.10
CA PHE A 605 25.74 0.12 -8.65
C PHE A 605 24.48 0.70 -7.98
N THR A 606 23.77 1.59 -8.67
CA THR A 606 22.48 2.17 -8.25
C THR A 606 21.29 1.20 -8.34
N GLU A 607 21.41 0.12 -9.13
CA GLU A 607 20.41 -0.95 -9.17
C GLU A 607 20.52 -1.87 -7.96
N ILE A 608 21.74 -2.08 -7.44
CA ILE A 608 21.99 -2.96 -6.29
C ILE A 608 22.03 -2.22 -4.95
N THR A 609 22.11 -0.88 -4.93
CA THR A 609 22.21 -0.09 -3.69
C THR A 609 21.22 1.08 -3.64
N HIS A 610 21.03 1.64 -2.45
CA HIS A 610 20.27 2.88 -2.25
C HIS A 610 21.19 4.09 -2.37
N PRO A 611 21.08 4.92 -3.43
CA PRO A 611 21.95 6.08 -3.64
C PRO A 611 21.96 7.03 -2.45
N GLU A 612 20.87 7.15 -1.71
CA GLU A 612 20.69 8.05 -0.55
C GLU A 612 21.71 7.78 0.57
N LEU A 613 22.23 6.56 0.66
CA LEU A 613 23.21 6.17 1.67
C LEU A 613 24.62 6.67 1.36
N PHE A 614 24.82 7.15 0.14
CA PHE A 614 26.06 7.69 -0.37
C PHE A 614 25.77 9.15 -0.70
N ARG A 615 26.33 10.12 0.04
CA ARG A 615 25.91 11.53 -0.04
C ARG A 615 25.93 12.07 -1.49
N ALA A 616 24.86 12.76 -1.92
CA ALA A 616 24.71 13.35 -3.25
C ALA A 616 25.90 14.22 -3.68
N ASP A 617 26.48 14.97 -2.74
CA ASP A 617 27.61 15.87 -3.01
C ASP A 617 28.98 15.18 -3.06
N SER A 618 29.10 13.93 -2.58
CA SER A 618 30.34 13.13 -2.67
C SER A 618 30.23 11.94 -3.64
N LEU A 619 29.02 11.64 -4.12
CA LEU A 619 28.69 10.54 -5.03
C LEU A 619 29.42 10.56 -6.39
N PHE A 620 30.04 11.69 -6.73
CA PHE A 620 30.93 11.84 -7.90
C PHE A 620 32.42 12.00 -7.55
N ALA A 621 32.77 12.18 -6.27
CA ALA A 621 34.14 12.35 -5.80
C ALA A 621 34.74 11.04 -5.25
N ASP A 622 33.94 10.19 -4.60
CA ASP A 622 34.40 8.94 -4.01
C ASP A 622 34.43 7.82 -5.07
N GLN A 623 35.58 7.65 -5.73
CA GLN A 623 35.83 6.60 -6.71
C GLN A 623 35.86 5.18 -6.11
N GLN A 624 35.94 5.08 -4.77
CA GLN A 624 36.13 3.84 -4.01
C GLN A 624 35.22 3.76 -2.78
N LEU A 625 34.71 2.56 -2.48
CA LEU A 625 34.02 2.19 -1.26
C LEU A 625 34.75 0.99 -0.64
N VAL A 626 35.30 1.19 0.55
CA VAL A 626 36.02 0.14 1.28
C VAL A 626 35.03 -0.66 2.12
N LEU A 627 34.92 -1.95 1.82
CA LEU A 627 34.25 -2.95 2.64
C LEU A 627 35.28 -3.61 3.57
N LYS A 628 34.87 -4.63 4.34
CA LYS A 628 35.77 -5.28 5.30
C LYS A 628 36.92 -6.00 4.60
N ASP A 629 36.59 -6.89 3.68
CA ASP A 629 37.56 -7.69 2.92
C ASP A 629 37.67 -7.22 1.46
N TRP A 630 36.73 -6.41 0.97
CA TRP A 630 36.66 -5.99 -0.43
C TRP A 630 36.76 -4.48 -0.61
N ILE A 631 37.20 -4.04 -1.78
CA ILE A 631 37.15 -2.63 -2.20
C ILE A 631 36.33 -2.55 -3.49
N VAL A 632 35.28 -1.75 -3.46
CA VAL A 632 34.41 -1.48 -4.61
C VAL A 632 34.90 -0.22 -5.31
N PHE A 633 35.20 -0.30 -6.60
CA PHE A 633 35.56 0.84 -7.44
C PHE A 633 34.43 1.14 -8.43
N ARG A 634 34.18 2.42 -8.69
CA ARG A 634 33.31 2.90 -9.80
C ARG A 634 34.08 3.45 -11.00
N SER A 635 35.35 3.75 -10.79
CA SER A 635 36.35 4.09 -11.79
C SER A 635 37.68 4.23 -11.04
N ALA A 636 38.79 4.21 -11.75
CA ALA A 636 40.09 4.56 -11.17
C ALA A 636 40.96 5.12 -12.28
N VAL A 637 41.57 6.29 -12.07
CA VAL A 637 42.48 6.90 -13.06
C VAL A 637 43.84 6.24 -12.97
N ASN A 638 44.30 5.97 -11.74
CA ASN A 638 45.51 5.22 -11.45
C ASN A 638 45.19 4.10 -10.44
N PHE A 639 44.68 2.99 -10.97
CA PHE A 639 44.14 1.89 -10.16
C PHE A 639 45.14 1.37 -9.11
N GLN A 640 46.42 1.25 -9.48
CA GLN A 640 47.46 0.73 -8.58
C GLN A 640 47.80 1.70 -7.44
N GLU A 641 47.85 3.00 -7.73
CA GLU A 641 48.08 4.02 -6.70
C GLU A 641 46.87 4.12 -5.75
N GLU A 642 45.67 4.14 -6.31
CA GLU A 642 44.41 4.23 -5.55
C GLU A 642 44.21 3.03 -4.62
N LEU A 643 44.63 1.83 -5.03
CA LEU A 643 44.58 0.63 -4.18
C LEU A 643 45.44 0.76 -2.91
N THR A 644 46.48 1.61 -2.94
CA THR A 644 47.39 1.83 -1.81
C THR A 644 47.04 3.06 -0.97
N LEU A 645 46.06 3.87 -1.39
CA LEU A 645 45.68 5.08 -0.67
C LEU A 645 45.10 4.73 0.71
N PRO A 646 45.25 5.64 1.70
CA PRO A 646 44.59 5.50 2.99
C PRO A 646 43.08 5.33 2.80
N ARG A 647 42.48 4.41 3.57
CA ARG A 647 41.04 4.15 3.50
C ARG A 647 40.28 5.45 3.79
N PRO A 648 39.36 5.88 2.91
CA PRO A 648 38.53 7.06 3.16
C PRO A 648 37.68 6.84 4.42
N GLU A 649 37.19 7.94 5.01
CA GLU A 649 36.24 7.84 6.11
C GLU A 649 35.03 7.00 5.68
N GLN A 650 34.68 6.02 6.49
CA GLN A 650 33.64 5.04 6.17
C GLN A 650 32.28 5.72 6.25
N LEU A 651 31.63 5.90 5.08
CA LEU A 651 30.29 6.50 4.98
C LEU A 651 29.20 5.59 5.58
N LEU A 652 29.34 4.29 5.35
CA LEU A 652 28.41 3.27 5.84
C LEU A 652 28.78 2.85 7.27
N SER A 653 27.78 2.53 8.08
CA SER A 653 28.04 1.89 9.37
C SER A 653 28.72 0.52 9.18
N ASN A 654 29.44 0.02 10.18
CA ASN A 654 30.09 -1.31 10.11
C ASN A 654 29.09 -2.42 9.74
N ARG A 655 27.89 -2.35 10.30
CA ARG A 655 26.80 -3.27 9.99
C ARG A 655 26.40 -3.19 8.51
N GLN A 656 26.23 -1.99 7.96
CA GLN A 656 25.92 -1.81 6.54
C GLN A 656 27.05 -2.35 5.66
N VAL A 657 28.31 -2.10 6.03
CA VAL A 657 29.46 -2.70 5.33
C VAL A 657 29.40 -4.22 5.32
N ASP A 658 29.14 -4.85 6.48
CA ASP A 658 29.01 -6.30 6.58
C ASP A 658 27.84 -6.82 5.72
N GLN A 659 26.69 -6.13 5.73
CA GLN A 659 25.51 -6.49 4.94
C GLN A 659 25.74 -6.36 3.43
N LEU A 660 26.40 -5.28 2.98
CA LEU A 660 26.71 -5.08 1.57
C LEU A 660 27.72 -6.10 1.06
N GLN A 661 28.76 -6.38 1.87
CA GLN A 661 29.73 -7.41 1.53
C GLN A 661 29.06 -8.78 1.43
N PHE A 662 28.25 -9.16 2.43
CA PHE A 662 27.50 -10.42 2.39
C PHE A 662 26.62 -10.53 1.14
N PHE A 663 25.89 -9.46 0.77
CA PHE A 663 25.07 -9.43 -0.44
C PHE A 663 25.92 -9.68 -1.71
N LEU A 664 27.05 -8.99 -1.86
CA LEU A 664 27.92 -9.12 -3.03
C LEU A 664 28.59 -10.50 -3.08
N GLU A 665 28.97 -11.07 -1.93
CA GLU A 665 29.48 -12.44 -1.81
C GLU A 665 28.44 -13.47 -2.26
N GLN A 666 27.19 -13.35 -1.77
CA GLN A 666 26.09 -14.22 -2.20
C GLN A 666 25.84 -14.11 -3.70
N LEU A 667 25.90 -12.90 -4.27
CA LEU A 667 25.66 -12.68 -5.68
C LEU A 667 26.73 -13.33 -6.55
N TYR A 668 28.01 -13.10 -6.18
CA TYR A 668 29.14 -13.72 -6.85
C TYR A 668 29.10 -15.25 -6.75
N GLN A 669 28.83 -15.79 -5.55
CA GLN A 669 28.77 -17.23 -5.32
C GLN A 669 27.63 -17.88 -6.10
N ALA A 670 26.44 -17.28 -6.10
CA ALA A 670 25.29 -17.78 -6.86
C ALA A 670 25.56 -17.79 -8.37
N HIS A 671 26.16 -16.72 -8.91
CA HIS A 671 26.57 -16.64 -10.31
C HIS A 671 27.61 -17.70 -10.67
N ARG A 672 28.68 -17.81 -9.87
CA ARG A 672 29.72 -18.83 -10.06
C ARG A 672 29.14 -20.23 -10.01
N ASP A 673 28.29 -20.54 -9.03
CA ASP A 673 27.68 -21.85 -8.86
C ASP A 673 26.76 -22.18 -10.04
N TYR A 674 25.99 -21.23 -10.55
CA TYR A 674 25.15 -21.43 -11.74
C TYR A 674 25.98 -21.73 -13.00
N HIS A 675 27.02 -20.94 -13.26
CA HIS A 675 27.86 -21.09 -14.47
C HIS A 675 28.89 -22.23 -14.37
N SER A 676 29.23 -22.68 -13.16
CA SER A 676 30.12 -23.84 -12.95
C SER A 676 29.40 -25.19 -13.00
N ARG A 677 28.06 -25.22 -13.03
CA ARG A 677 27.28 -26.46 -13.20
C ARG A 677 27.71 -27.20 -14.47
N ASP A 678 27.85 -28.51 -14.36
CA ASP A 678 28.12 -29.38 -15.52
C ASP A 678 27.04 -29.20 -16.59
N PHE A 679 27.42 -29.32 -17.85
CA PHE A 679 26.55 -29.12 -19.01
C PHE A 679 25.29 -30.00 -18.93
N LEU A 680 25.41 -31.21 -18.35
CA LEU A 680 24.31 -32.13 -18.13
C LEU A 680 23.28 -31.61 -17.10
N THR A 681 23.73 -30.91 -16.07
CA THR A 681 22.85 -30.29 -15.06
C THR A 681 22.13 -29.07 -15.65
N GLN A 682 22.86 -28.25 -16.42
CA GLN A 682 22.29 -27.08 -17.11
C GLN A 682 21.23 -27.50 -18.16
N THR A 683 21.49 -28.56 -18.92
CA THR A 683 20.53 -29.10 -19.89
C THR A 683 19.33 -29.75 -19.21
N GLY A 684 19.49 -30.38 -18.05
CA GLY A 684 18.40 -30.90 -17.23
C GLY A 684 17.44 -29.82 -16.77
N ASP A 685 17.95 -28.75 -16.15
CA ASP A 685 17.15 -27.61 -15.68
C ASP A 685 16.40 -26.92 -16.84
N TRP A 686 17.10 -26.73 -17.98
CA TRP A 686 16.50 -26.19 -19.20
C TRP A 686 15.38 -27.09 -19.75
N PHE A 687 15.57 -28.42 -19.77
CA PHE A 687 14.55 -29.37 -20.19
C PHE A 687 13.34 -29.35 -19.24
N SER A 688 13.56 -29.31 -17.93
CA SER A 688 12.49 -29.23 -16.92
C SER A 688 11.69 -27.92 -17.02
N GLN A 689 12.34 -26.78 -17.26
CA GLN A 689 11.65 -25.50 -17.53
C GLN A 689 10.85 -25.55 -18.83
N LYS A 690 11.44 -26.04 -19.93
CA LYS A 690 10.73 -26.23 -21.22
C LYS A 690 9.54 -27.17 -21.08
N TRP A 691 9.66 -28.22 -20.26
CA TRP A 691 8.59 -29.18 -20.03
C TRP A 691 7.45 -28.58 -19.19
N LYS A 692 7.77 -27.89 -18.08
CA LYS A 692 6.78 -27.14 -17.27
C LYS A 692 6.03 -26.09 -18.09
N ASN A 693 6.73 -25.36 -18.95
CA ASN A 693 6.12 -24.36 -19.83
C ASN A 693 5.25 -25.01 -20.92
N LYS A 694 5.56 -26.23 -21.37
CA LYS A 694 4.72 -26.99 -22.30
C LYS A 694 3.49 -27.62 -21.62
N SER A 695 3.60 -28.11 -20.39
CA SER A 695 2.46 -28.67 -19.66
C SER A 695 1.44 -27.61 -19.29
N GLY A 696 1.87 -26.39 -18.94
CA GLY A 696 0.95 -25.26 -18.70
C GLY A 696 0.20 -24.77 -19.94
N ILE A 697 0.69 -25.09 -21.16
CA ILE A 697 -0.06 -24.83 -22.39
C ILE A 697 -1.18 -25.86 -22.56
N LEU A 698 -0.96 -27.13 -22.21
CA LEU A 698 -1.99 -28.18 -22.29
C LEU A 698 -3.12 -27.98 -21.28
N GLU A 699 -2.83 -27.47 -20.08
CA GLU A 699 -3.84 -27.11 -19.07
C GLU A 699 -4.68 -25.88 -19.45
N LYS A 700 -4.19 -24.98 -20.34
CA LYS A 700 -4.97 -23.86 -20.89
C LYS A 700 -5.90 -24.26 -22.05
N PHE A 701 -5.75 -25.48 -22.57
CA PHE A 701 -6.60 -26.02 -23.63
C PHE A 701 -7.62 -27.06 -23.13
N GLN A 702 -7.64 -27.35 -21.83
CA GLN A 702 -8.73 -28.05 -21.13
C GLN A 702 -9.59 -27.03 -20.40
#